data_AF-A0A8H4VBD5-F1
#
_entry.id   AF-A0A8H4VBD5-F1
#
_cell.length_a   1.000
_cell.length_b   1.000
_cell.length_c   1.000
_cell.angle_alpha   90.00
_cell.angle_beta   90.00
_cell.angle_gamma   90.00
#
_symmetry.space_group_name_H-M   'P 1'
#
loop_
_entity.id
_entity.type
_entity.pdbx_description
1 polymer ?
#
loop_
_entity_poly.entity_id
_entity_poly.type
_entity_poly.pdbx_seq_one_letter_code
_entity_poly.pdbx_strand_id
1 'polypeptide(L)'
;MINTKVKACLASLFLLVLGLELDCKKLKCYEDAVHVAGSEEQLPLQCLHGLFRDSLSRKGPCLERGCPAAKCNAEEGLQADQVSVHASQYKPICSCVRYKAIPAHCYNVGCYRELVALSGESGGRLRDICNWHLASRADLRVPVEMLSKHVQGPVCRLSKMSGQVALVDEAHYRAACECGVGSEWRRRPEYGDDAPWNHEPIYIDVFIHFIARNPGDMFPWNQPAVVEDFFNYSVNMPLSTHVRFTIKVVQIIVHHDWALGGNSTEMRRRLHIGDSRDLNLYIIEKIDGSDGRDTRPLDPDRQVYCTPPYGFSRWSVEDVGPPHQDGCILSLGFRFGSADVFPYIYQEMQRWFGFCTKNGRECAKTTTPQEAPALHNTIAQTRFIPQPRAILTVKNSQVKSPCEKHKCFREMEFLFGSIEVLTAHCRHNELTRWEGRDQVKDFMIREPSHGFPGSTCGRNEASLWVVPASDWEPLCDCIRESGMASRWAFTNETLNGVSEDRPIHVDVFIHVIASSRESLMAKRYFRIDRDLEDEFDQIKSFYKSTRIELRLRYLDLRVNERWADGHDSAHMRETLYTGGSRDLNLYYIEAEQLENVVLTKEPLKVYCSFPYSSWWAYLAYSEPEHDGCIVAAGAWPSVTATALQHWMGVMNARDRSCGDPECGPEFGDEDKENMYRLLALNRFVPIEKKRPLMERPTAEGLI
;
A
#
# COMPACT_ATOMS: atom_id res chain seq x y z
N MET A 1 -38.82 18.97 -41.05
CA MET A 1 -37.59 18.14 -40.93
C MET A 1 -36.58 18.89 -40.07
N ILE A 2 -36.74 18.82 -38.75
CA ILE A 2 -35.76 19.37 -37.80
C ILE A 2 -34.90 18.20 -37.31
N ASN A 3 -33.60 18.41 -37.48
CA ASN A 3 -32.48 17.48 -37.54
C ASN A 3 -32.47 16.39 -36.44
N THR A 4 -32.48 15.12 -36.83
CA THR A 4 -32.22 13.95 -35.96
C THR A 4 -30.85 14.03 -35.28
N LYS A 5 -29.89 14.77 -35.85
CA LYS A 5 -28.59 15.06 -35.25
C LYS A 5 -28.67 15.95 -33.99
N VAL A 6 -29.66 16.85 -33.90
CA VAL A 6 -29.82 17.75 -32.74
C VAL A 6 -30.42 16.99 -31.55
N LYS A 7 -31.30 16.01 -31.79
CA LYS A 7 -31.86 15.15 -30.74
C LYS A 7 -30.82 14.20 -30.13
N ALA A 8 -29.86 13.70 -30.91
CA ALA A 8 -28.79 12.84 -30.38
C ALA A 8 -27.78 13.62 -29.51
N CYS A 9 -27.46 14.86 -29.88
CA CYS A 9 -26.65 15.76 -29.03
C CYS A 9 -27.39 16.16 -27.75
N LEU A 10 -28.68 16.53 -27.84
CA LEU A 10 -29.47 16.92 -26.66
C LEU A 10 -29.75 15.76 -25.69
N ALA A 11 -29.92 14.53 -26.19
CA ALA A 11 -30.09 13.35 -25.35
C ALA A 11 -28.80 12.96 -24.61
N SER A 12 -27.63 13.16 -25.23
CA SER A 12 -26.33 12.98 -24.55
C SER A 12 -26.10 14.07 -23.49
N LEU A 13 -26.51 15.31 -23.78
CA LEU A 13 -26.43 16.43 -22.83
C LEU A 13 -27.38 16.23 -21.63
N PHE A 14 -28.56 15.64 -21.82
CA PHE A 14 -29.54 15.42 -20.73
C PHE A 14 -29.17 14.24 -19.81
N LEU A 15 -28.45 13.23 -20.30
CA LEU A 15 -28.02 12.08 -19.50
C LEU A 15 -26.81 12.39 -18.61
N LEU A 16 -25.99 13.39 -18.97
CA LEU A 16 -24.80 13.82 -18.21
C LEU A 16 -25.13 14.76 -17.03
N VAL A 17 -26.23 15.51 -17.12
CA VAL A 17 -26.66 16.47 -16.08
C VAL A 17 -27.27 15.78 -14.84
N LEU A 18 -27.63 14.49 -14.93
CA LEU A 18 -28.32 13.76 -13.86
C LEU A 18 -27.41 12.94 -12.93
N GLY A 19 -26.08 13.04 -13.04
CA GLY A 19 -25.17 12.27 -12.18
C GLY A 19 -25.29 10.75 -12.33
N LEU A 20 -25.94 10.27 -13.40
CA LEU A 20 -26.01 8.85 -13.73
C LEU A 20 -24.61 8.40 -14.14
N GLU A 21 -24.02 7.50 -13.36
CA GLU A 21 -22.75 6.86 -13.68
C GLU A 21 -22.76 6.35 -15.14
N LEU A 22 -21.97 6.98 -16.01
CA LEU A 22 -21.86 6.57 -17.40
C LEU A 22 -21.19 5.20 -17.45
N ASP A 23 -21.96 4.12 -17.58
CA ASP A 23 -21.41 2.78 -17.74
C ASP A 23 -20.81 2.61 -19.14
N CYS A 24 -19.51 2.86 -19.26
CA CYS A 24 -18.77 2.75 -20.52
C CYS A 24 -18.91 1.35 -21.15
N LYS A 25 -19.17 0.30 -20.35
CA LYS A 25 -19.36 -1.07 -20.82
C LYS A 25 -20.60 -1.23 -21.71
N LYS A 26 -21.56 -0.30 -21.62
CA LYS A 26 -22.77 -0.28 -22.45
C LYS A 26 -22.55 0.35 -23.84
N LEU A 27 -21.38 0.95 -24.09
CA LEU A 27 -21.08 1.53 -25.40
C LEU A 27 -20.82 0.42 -26.44
N LYS A 28 -21.39 0.59 -27.64
CA LYS A 28 -21.17 -0.33 -28.76
C LYS A 28 -19.67 -0.37 -29.07
N CYS A 29 -19.11 -1.56 -29.25
CA CYS A 29 -17.67 -1.84 -29.46
C CYS A 29 -16.78 -1.77 -28.22
N TYR A 30 -17.33 -1.68 -27.00
CA TYR A 30 -16.50 -1.64 -25.79
C TYR A 30 -15.61 -2.88 -25.65
N GLU A 31 -16.20 -4.08 -25.72
CA GLU A 31 -15.45 -5.35 -25.61
C GLU A 31 -14.40 -5.51 -26.72
N ASP A 32 -14.73 -5.14 -27.96
CA ASP A 32 -13.80 -5.17 -29.09
C ASP A 32 -12.64 -4.18 -28.88
N ALA A 33 -12.91 -2.99 -28.31
CA ALA A 33 -11.88 -2.01 -27.97
C ALA A 33 -11.00 -2.48 -26.79
N VAL A 34 -11.59 -3.14 -25.78
CA VAL A 34 -10.87 -3.81 -24.69
C VAL A 34 -9.94 -4.89 -25.24
N HIS A 35 -10.43 -5.71 -26.17
CA HIS A 35 -9.64 -6.77 -26.80
C HIS A 35 -8.46 -6.19 -27.60
N VAL A 36 -8.70 -5.17 -28.42
CA VAL A 36 -7.63 -4.47 -29.17
C VAL A 36 -6.66 -3.75 -28.23
N ALA A 37 -7.12 -3.30 -27.06
CA ALA A 37 -6.26 -2.72 -26.03
C ALA A 37 -5.43 -3.76 -25.26
N GLY A 38 -5.74 -5.05 -25.36
CA GLY A 38 -5.11 -6.15 -24.63
C GLY A 38 -5.83 -6.54 -23.33
N SER A 39 -6.44 -5.59 -22.60
CA SER A 39 -7.28 -5.87 -21.43
C SER A 39 -8.15 -4.68 -21.05
N GLU A 40 -9.13 -4.88 -20.15
CA GLU A 40 -9.97 -3.80 -19.63
C GLU A 40 -9.13 -2.78 -18.83
N GLU A 41 -8.08 -3.25 -18.16
CA GLU A 41 -7.13 -2.43 -17.39
C GLU A 41 -6.20 -1.61 -18.31
N GLN A 42 -5.87 -2.14 -19.50
CA GLN A 42 -5.04 -1.43 -20.48
C GLN A 42 -5.84 -0.40 -21.29
N LEU A 43 -7.16 -0.56 -21.42
CA LEU A 43 -7.99 0.33 -22.22
C LEU A 43 -7.85 1.83 -21.86
N PRO A 44 -7.84 2.26 -20.57
CA PRO A 44 -7.58 3.66 -20.22
C PRO A 44 -6.23 4.17 -20.70
N LEU A 45 -5.16 3.38 -20.56
CA LEU A 45 -3.81 3.72 -21.01
C LEU A 45 -3.73 3.82 -22.53
N GLN A 46 -4.32 2.87 -23.25
CA GLN A 46 -4.38 2.87 -24.71
C GLN A 46 -5.23 4.03 -25.25
N CYS A 47 -6.28 4.39 -24.52
CA CYS A 47 -7.06 5.59 -24.78
C CYS A 47 -6.27 6.87 -24.50
N LEU A 48 -5.42 6.93 -23.48
CA LEU A 48 -4.71 8.16 -23.10
C LEU A 48 -3.44 8.41 -23.91
N HIS A 49 -2.62 7.38 -24.05
CA HIS A 49 -1.25 7.50 -24.54
C HIS A 49 -0.91 6.51 -25.64
N GLY A 50 -1.74 5.48 -25.86
CA GLY A 50 -1.43 4.38 -26.75
C GLY A 50 -2.26 4.35 -28.04
N LEU A 51 -2.73 3.14 -28.37
CA LEU A 51 -3.29 2.79 -29.67
C LEU A 51 -4.44 3.69 -30.12
N PHE A 52 -5.31 4.18 -29.23
CA PHE A 52 -6.52 4.92 -29.62
C PHE A 52 -6.36 6.45 -29.66
N ARG A 53 -5.13 6.96 -29.70
CA ARG A 53 -4.87 8.40 -29.67
C ARG A 53 -5.24 9.13 -30.97
N ASP A 54 -5.09 8.49 -32.13
CA ASP A 54 -5.29 9.12 -33.44
C ASP A 54 -6.70 8.84 -34.02
N SER A 55 -6.87 9.03 -35.33
CA SER A 55 -8.13 8.78 -36.03
C SER A 55 -8.09 7.55 -36.94
N LEU A 56 -7.12 6.66 -36.77
CA LEU A 56 -6.94 5.47 -37.59
C LEU A 56 -7.69 4.28 -37.00
N SER A 57 -8.19 3.39 -37.86
CA SER A 57 -8.78 2.12 -37.44
C SER A 57 -7.72 1.22 -36.81
N ARG A 58 -8.08 0.47 -35.77
CA ARG A 58 -7.18 -0.44 -35.07
C ARG A 58 -7.60 -1.88 -35.23
N LYS A 59 -6.62 -2.76 -35.42
CA LYS A 59 -6.81 -4.19 -35.57
C LYS A 59 -6.06 -4.95 -34.48
N GLY A 60 -6.65 -6.01 -33.96
CA GLY A 60 -6.03 -6.91 -32.99
C GLY A 60 -6.22 -8.37 -33.42
N PRO A 61 -5.21 -9.24 -33.21
CA PRO A 61 -5.34 -10.66 -33.51
C PRO A 61 -6.34 -11.32 -32.56
N CYS A 62 -7.05 -12.33 -33.06
CA CYS A 62 -7.85 -13.22 -32.23
C CYS A 62 -7.02 -14.40 -31.78
N LEU A 63 -7.24 -14.85 -30.54
CA LEU A 63 -6.62 -16.06 -30.02
C LEU A 63 -7.19 -17.30 -30.75
N GLU A 64 -6.48 -18.43 -30.73
CA GLU A 64 -6.81 -19.67 -31.47
C GLU A 64 -8.23 -20.22 -31.22
N ARG A 65 -8.91 -19.77 -30.15
CA ARG A 65 -10.30 -20.15 -29.80
C ARG A 65 -11.37 -19.24 -30.42
N GLY A 66 -11.00 -18.35 -31.35
CA GLY A 66 -11.90 -17.41 -32.02
C GLY A 66 -12.03 -16.06 -31.28
N CYS A 67 -12.55 -15.04 -31.97
CA CYS A 67 -12.73 -13.70 -31.41
C CYS A 67 -13.93 -13.68 -30.44
N PRO A 68 -13.75 -13.48 -29.12
CA PRO A 68 -14.86 -13.51 -28.15
C PRO A 68 -15.84 -12.34 -28.35
N ALA A 69 -15.38 -11.26 -28.99
CA ALA A 69 -16.11 -10.02 -29.18
C ALA A 69 -15.88 -9.49 -30.61
N ALA A 70 -16.55 -10.11 -31.60
CA ALA A 70 -16.66 -9.57 -32.95
C ALA A 70 -18.01 -8.86 -33.13
N LYS A 71 -18.36 -7.94 -32.21
CA LYS A 71 -19.65 -7.23 -32.29
C LYS A 71 -19.58 -6.02 -33.23
N CYS A 72 -18.38 -5.51 -33.48
CA CYS A 72 -18.16 -4.36 -34.32
C CYS A 72 -17.58 -4.73 -35.68
N ASN A 73 -18.21 -4.17 -36.70
CA ASN A 73 -17.87 -4.38 -38.11
C ASN A 73 -18.03 -5.85 -38.56
N ALA A 74 -18.87 -6.63 -37.87
CA ALA A 74 -19.20 -8.02 -38.22
C ALA A 74 -19.74 -8.19 -39.65
N GLU A 75 -20.30 -7.14 -40.24
CA GLU A 75 -20.88 -7.13 -41.59
C GLU A 75 -19.85 -6.85 -42.71
N GLU A 76 -18.62 -6.44 -42.39
CA GLU A 76 -17.63 -5.97 -43.38
C GLU A 76 -16.76 -7.09 -44.01
N GLY A 77 -17.10 -8.36 -43.81
CA GLY A 77 -16.38 -9.49 -44.42
C GLY A 77 -14.90 -9.58 -44.00
N LEU A 78 -14.59 -9.13 -42.77
CA LEU A 78 -13.26 -9.18 -42.20
C LEU A 78 -12.78 -10.63 -42.03
N GLN A 79 -11.45 -10.83 -42.10
CA GLN A 79 -10.84 -12.14 -41.86
C GLN A 79 -11.22 -12.64 -40.46
N ALA A 80 -11.58 -13.93 -40.36
CA ALA A 80 -12.16 -14.54 -39.16
C ALA A 80 -11.24 -14.53 -37.92
N ASP A 81 -9.98 -14.12 -38.09
CA ASP A 81 -8.90 -14.10 -37.10
C ASP A 81 -8.54 -12.69 -36.60
N GLN A 82 -9.27 -11.64 -36.98
CA GLN A 82 -8.98 -10.26 -36.58
C GLN A 82 -10.21 -9.48 -36.10
N VAL A 83 -10.05 -8.72 -35.02
CA VAL A 83 -11.01 -7.69 -34.59
C VAL A 83 -10.55 -6.35 -35.13
N SER A 84 -11.45 -5.55 -35.72
CA SER A 84 -11.18 -4.19 -36.20
C SER A 84 -12.15 -3.19 -35.57
N VAL A 85 -11.62 -2.10 -35.00
CA VAL A 85 -12.41 -1.01 -34.40
C VAL A 85 -12.06 0.32 -35.06
N HIS A 86 -13.06 1.00 -35.62
CA HIS A 86 -12.88 2.31 -36.27
C HIS A 86 -12.82 3.45 -35.26
N ALA A 87 -12.20 4.56 -35.67
CA ALA A 87 -12.09 5.76 -34.82
C ALA A 87 -13.43 6.33 -34.37
N SER A 88 -14.46 6.27 -35.20
CA SER A 88 -15.82 6.69 -34.82
C SER A 88 -16.42 5.83 -33.69
N GLN A 89 -15.93 4.60 -33.53
CA GLN A 89 -16.43 3.61 -32.56
C GLN A 89 -15.66 3.68 -31.24
N TYR A 90 -14.32 3.74 -31.27
CA TYR A 90 -13.53 3.81 -30.03
C TYR A 90 -13.44 5.23 -29.43
N LYS A 91 -13.66 6.31 -30.19
CA LYS A 91 -13.59 7.68 -29.64
C LYS A 91 -14.62 7.95 -28.53
N PRO A 92 -15.91 7.57 -28.66
CA PRO A 92 -16.88 7.68 -27.56
C PRO A 92 -16.48 6.84 -26.35
N ILE A 93 -15.96 5.62 -26.56
CA ILE A 93 -15.46 4.74 -25.50
C ILE A 93 -14.30 5.39 -24.76
N CYS A 94 -13.28 5.85 -25.49
CA CYS A 94 -12.14 6.54 -24.89
C CYS A 94 -12.54 7.85 -24.22
N SER A 95 -13.54 8.58 -24.73
CA SER A 95 -14.05 9.77 -24.03
C SER A 95 -14.69 9.39 -22.69
N CYS A 96 -15.50 8.32 -22.66
CA CYS A 96 -16.12 7.80 -21.44
C CYS A 96 -15.08 7.28 -20.44
N VAL A 97 -14.12 6.48 -20.90
CA VAL A 97 -13.05 5.90 -20.07
C VAL A 97 -12.14 6.99 -19.52
N ARG A 98 -11.74 7.98 -20.34
CA ARG A 98 -10.93 9.12 -19.89
C ARG A 98 -11.67 9.98 -18.87
N TYR A 99 -12.98 10.12 -19.01
CA TYR A 99 -13.83 10.82 -18.05
C TYR A 99 -13.91 10.07 -16.72
N LYS A 100 -14.14 8.74 -16.74
CA LYS A 100 -14.09 7.89 -15.54
C LYS A 100 -12.72 7.78 -14.89
N ALA A 101 -11.65 8.01 -15.66
CA ALA A 101 -10.29 8.05 -15.14
C ALA A 101 -9.99 9.31 -14.33
N ILE A 102 -10.86 10.34 -14.37
CA ILE A 102 -10.72 11.48 -13.46
C ILE A 102 -11.34 11.09 -12.12
N PRO A 103 -10.60 11.16 -11.00
CA PRO A 103 -11.13 10.73 -9.73
C PRO A 103 -12.40 11.50 -9.33
N ALA A 104 -13.42 10.78 -8.86
CA ALA A 104 -14.71 11.37 -8.47
C ALA A 104 -14.57 12.48 -7.40
N HIS A 105 -13.54 12.41 -6.56
CA HIS A 105 -13.26 13.43 -5.54
C HIS A 105 -12.86 14.80 -6.11
N CYS A 106 -12.44 14.89 -7.38
CA CYS A 106 -12.12 16.18 -8.00
C CYS A 106 -13.34 17.10 -8.12
N TYR A 107 -14.56 16.55 -8.14
CA TYR A 107 -15.81 17.33 -8.13
C TYR A 107 -16.03 18.15 -6.86
N ASN A 108 -15.31 17.82 -5.78
CA ASN A 108 -15.34 18.52 -4.50
C ASN A 108 -14.20 19.53 -4.35
N VAL A 109 -13.29 19.63 -5.34
CA VAL A 109 -12.26 20.66 -5.38
C VAL A 109 -12.85 21.92 -5.99
N GLY A 110 -12.72 23.06 -5.29
CA GLY A 110 -13.18 24.35 -5.81
C GLY A 110 -12.57 24.65 -7.19
N CYS A 111 -13.32 25.31 -8.07
CA CYS A 111 -12.97 25.59 -9.48
C CYS A 111 -12.99 24.40 -10.44
N TYR A 112 -13.08 23.15 -9.97
CA TYR A 112 -13.06 21.99 -10.87
C TYR A 112 -14.26 21.96 -11.82
N ARG A 113 -15.47 22.29 -11.34
CA ARG A 113 -16.68 22.28 -12.16
C ARG A 113 -16.63 23.35 -13.24
N GLU A 114 -16.14 24.53 -12.90
CA GLU A 114 -15.94 25.64 -13.83
C GLU A 114 -14.88 25.29 -14.89
N LEU A 115 -13.81 24.60 -14.50
CA LEU A 115 -12.79 24.07 -15.43
C LEU A 115 -13.35 22.99 -16.37
N VAL A 116 -14.19 22.08 -15.86
CA VAL A 116 -14.89 21.09 -16.68
C VAL A 116 -15.82 21.78 -17.67
N ALA A 117 -16.58 22.78 -17.24
CA ALA A 117 -17.44 23.57 -18.12
C ALA A 117 -16.63 24.33 -19.19
N LEU A 118 -15.52 24.96 -18.81
CA LEU A 118 -14.56 25.61 -19.70
C LEU A 118 -13.99 24.65 -20.76
N SER A 119 -13.79 23.39 -20.39
CA SER A 119 -13.33 22.35 -21.32
C SER A 119 -14.39 21.90 -22.33
N GLY A 120 -15.64 22.38 -22.19
CA GLY A 120 -16.79 21.85 -22.91
C GLY A 120 -17.07 20.40 -22.55
N GLU A 121 -16.90 20.05 -21.26
CA GLU A 121 -17.07 18.71 -20.70
C GLU A 121 -16.13 17.64 -21.31
N SER A 122 -15.07 18.06 -22.01
CA SER A 122 -14.10 17.15 -22.61
C SER A 122 -12.91 16.96 -21.67
N GLY A 123 -12.76 15.75 -21.12
CA GLY A 123 -11.61 15.41 -20.26
C GLY A 123 -10.25 15.64 -20.93
N GLY A 124 -10.15 15.52 -22.25
CA GLY A 124 -8.94 15.86 -23.00
C GLY A 124 -8.65 17.36 -22.98
N ARG A 125 -9.65 18.19 -23.32
CA ARG A 125 -9.51 19.66 -23.27
C ARG A 125 -9.28 20.18 -21.85
N LEU A 126 -9.89 19.55 -20.85
CA LEU A 126 -9.67 19.88 -19.44
C LEU A 126 -8.19 19.70 -19.10
N ARG A 127 -7.59 18.59 -19.53
CA ARG A 127 -6.16 18.34 -19.32
C ARG A 127 -5.29 19.34 -20.08
N ASP A 128 -5.66 19.71 -21.31
CA ASP A 128 -4.91 20.71 -22.08
C ASP A 128 -4.95 22.09 -21.40
N ILE A 129 -6.13 22.54 -20.97
CA ILE A 129 -6.32 23.78 -20.22
C ILE A 129 -5.47 23.74 -18.95
N CYS A 130 -5.57 22.65 -18.20
CA CYS A 130 -4.86 22.53 -16.93
C CYS A 130 -3.34 22.38 -17.10
N ASN A 131 -2.84 21.62 -18.07
CA ASN A 131 -1.41 21.55 -18.36
C ASN A 131 -0.84 22.92 -18.72
N TRP A 132 -1.57 23.70 -19.53
CA TRP A 132 -1.16 25.07 -19.89
C TRP A 132 -1.12 26.00 -18.67
N HIS A 133 -2.13 25.91 -17.81
CA HIS A 133 -2.25 26.71 -16.59
C HIS A 133 -1.37 26.24 -15.42
N LEU A 134 -0.90 25.00 -15.42
CA LEU A 134 0.10 24.51 -14.46
C LEU A 134 1.52 24.87 -14.90
N ALA A 135 1.76 24.99 -16.21
CA ALA A 135 3.01 25.47 -16.77
C ALA A 135 3.16 27.01 -16.74
N SER A 136 2.08 27.74 -16.44
CA SER A 136 2.07 29.21 -16.39
C SER A 136 1.52 29.71 -15.05
N ARG A 137 1.97 30.88 -14.57
CA ARG A 137 1.38 31.56 -13.40
C ARG A 137 0.25 32.51 -13.80
N ALA A 138 -0.42 32.23 -14.91
CA ALA A 138 -1.41 33.14 -15.48
C ALA A 138 -2.80 32.86 -14.90
N ASP A 139 -3.46 33.91 -14.42
CA ASP A 139 -4.86 33.84 -13.94
C ASP A 139 -5.76 33.16 -14.98
N LEU A 140 -6.63 32.27 -14.49
CA LEU A 140 -7.61 31.59 -15.31
C LEU A 140 -8.77 32.54 -15.63
N ARG A 141 -9.08 32.66 -16.93
CA ARG A 141 -10.18 33.49 -17.43
C ARG A 141 -11.43 32.63 -17.59
N VAL A 142 -12.43 32.85 -16.74
CA VAL A 142 -13.71 32.14 -16.77
C VAL A 142 -14.82 33.10 -17.23
N PRO A 143 -15.59 32.78 -18.29
CA PRO A 143 -16.77 33.56 -18.64
C PRO A 143 -17.76 33.61 -17.46
N VAL A 144 -18.27 34.80 -17.13
CA VAL A 144 -19.17 34.99 -15.97
C VAL A 144 -20.45 34.16 -16.09
N GLU A 145 -20.88 33.87 -17.31
CA GLU A 145 -22.01 32.98 -17.61
C GLU A 145 -21.77 31.50 -17.24
N MET A 146 -20.51 31.08 -17.11
CA MET A 146 -20.11 29.73 -16.68
C MET A 146 -19.96 29.61 -15.17
N LEU A 147 -19.86 30.73 -14.45
CA LEU A 147 -19.87 30.74 -12.99
C LEU A 147 -21.28 30.39 -12.52
N SER A 148 -21.42 29.15 -12.06
CA SER A 148 -22.70 28.51 -11.82
C SER A 148 -23.65 29.35 -10.96
N LYS A 149 -24.91 29.46 -11.41
CA LYS A 149 -26.05 29.92 -10.59
C LYS A 149 -26.57 28.83 -9.63
N HIS A 150 -25.95 27.65 -9.57
CA HIS A 150 -26.42 26.53 -8.75
C HIS A 150 -25.75 26.47 -7.37
N VAL A 151 -26.61 26.27 -6.37
CA VAL A 151 -26.41 26.61 -4.96
C VAL A 151 -25.65 25.52 -4.17
N GLN A 152 -25.31 24.37 -4.77
CA GLN A 152 -24.76 23.23 -4.03
C GLN A 152 -23.39 22.79 -4.57
N GLY A 153 -22.33 23.27 -3.94
CA GLY A 153 -20.94 22.85 -4.14
C GLY A 153 -19.91 23.97 -3.90
N PRO A 154 -18.63 23.63 -3.68
CA PRO A 154 -17.57 24.63 -3.56
C PRO A 154 -17.37 25.37 -4.90
N VAL A 155 -17.72 26.66 -4.91
CA VAL A 155 -17.62 27.53 -6.09
C VAL A 155 -16.20 28.06 -6.24
N CYS A 156 -15.77 28.26 -7.49
CA CYS A 156 -14.52 28.92 -7.78
C CYS A 156 -14.46 30.34 -7.19
N ARG A 157 -13.45 30.64 -6.36
CA ARG A 157 -13.28 31.99 -5.81
C ARG A 157 -12.64 32.90 -6.86
N LEU A 158 -13.26 34.05 -7.07
CA LEU A 158 -12.86 35.01 -8.08
C LEU A 158 -11.91 36.03 -7.45
N SER A 159 -10.78 36.29 -8.10
CA SER A 159 -9.83 37.32 -7.67
C SER A 159 -10.24 38.70 -8.17
N LYS A 160 -10.79 38.78 -9.39
CA LYS A 160 -11.24 40.04 -10.00
C LYS A 160 -12.31 39.79 -11.06
N MET A 161 -13.31 40.66 -11.13
CA MET A 161 -14.25 40.71 -12.26
C MET A 161 -13.88 41.84 -13.21
N SER A 162 -13.87 41.55 -14.51
CA SER A 162 -13.62 42.55 -15.57
C SER A 162 -14.59 42.32 -16.72
N GLY A 163 -15.77 42.94 -16.64
CA GLY A 163 -16.83 42.79 -17.65
C GLY A 163 -17.45 41.39 -17.62
N GLN A 164 -17.45 40.70 -18.77
CA GLN A 164 -18.00 39.35 -18.93
C GLN A 164 -17.03 38.22 -18.57
N VAL A 165 -15.83 38.57 -18.10
CA VAL A 165 -14.79 37.60 -17.72
C VAL A 165 -14.45 37.79 -16.25
N ALA A 166 -14.46 36.69 -15.50
CA ALA A 166 -13.91 36.61 -14.17
C ALA A 166 -12.50 36.03 -14.23
N LEU A 167 -11.61 36.59 -13.41
CA LEU A 167 -10.28 36.08 -13.18
C LEU A 167 -10.30 35.23 -11.91
N VAL A 168 -9.69 34.06 -12.00
CA VAL A 168 -9.48 33.12 -10.91
C VAL A 168 -7.98 33.05 -10.71
N ASP A 169 -7.53 33.33 -9.48
CA ASP A 169 -6.11 33.26 -9.17
C ASP A 169 -5.58 31.82 -9.20
N GLU A 170 -4.25 31.71 -9.32
CA GLU A 170 -3.53 30.44 -9.36
C GLU A 170 -3.87 29.54 -8.17
N ALA A 171 -3.98 30.08 -6.96
CA ALA A 171 -4.20 29.29 -5.76
C ALA A 171 -5.52 28.51 -5.80
N HIS A 172 -6.54 29.05 -6.47
CA HIS A 172 -7.86 28.42 -6.53
C HIS A 172 -8.01 27.41 -7.68
N TYR A 173 -7.47 27.66 -8.89
CA TYR A 173 -7.60 26.71 -9.99
C TYR A 173 -6.54 25.61 -9.97
N ARG A 174 -5.37 25.86 -9.36
CA ARG A 174 -4.23 24.93 -9.39
C ARG A 174 -4.54 23.58 -8.77
N ALA A 175 -5.18 23.56 -7.60
CA ALA A 175 -5.58 22.31 -6.95
C ALA A 175 -6.58 21.49 -7.80
N ALA A 176 -7.52 22.17 -8.47
CA ALA A 176 -8.47 21.51 -9.37
C ALA A 176 -7.79 20.97 -10.63
N CYS A 177 -6.80 21.69 -11.16
CA CYS A 177 -6.01 21.24 -12.29
C CYS A 177 -5.03 20.12 -11.96
N GLU A 178 -4.37 20.17 -10.80
CA GLU A 178 -3.57 19.06 -10.26
C GLU A 178 -4.43 17.80 -10.09
N CYS A 179 -5.69 17.95 -9.64
CA CYS A 179 -6.66 16.87 -9.55
C CYS A 179 -7.12 16.33 -10.90
N GLY A 180 -7.44 17.21 -11.86
CA GLY A 180 -8.00 16.82 -13.17
C GLY A 180 -6.96 16.26 -14.14
N VAL A 181 -5.69 16.60 -13.97
CA VAL A 181 -4.58 16.16 -14.83
C VAL A 181 -3.85 14.95 -14.27
N GLY A 182 -3.69 14.87 -12.95
CA GLY A 182 -3.05 13.75 -12.29
C GLY A 182 -4.04 12.61 -11.98
N SER A 183 -3.70 11.37 -12.35
CA SER A 183 -4.18 10.20 -11.60
C SER A 183 -3.56 10.13 -10.20
N GLU A 184 -2.49 10.92 -9.99
CA GLU A 184 -1.78 11.11 -8.73
C GLU A 184 -1.90 12.57 -8.32
N TRP A 185 -2.72 12.84 -7.31
CA TRP A 185 -2.75 14.13 -6.64
C TRP A 185 -1.36 14.40 -6.04
N ARG A 186 -0.57 15.30 -6.64
CA ARG A 186 0.73 15.75 -6.11
C ARG A 186 0.53 16.98 -5.21
N ARG A 187 0.10 16.74 -3.97
CA ARG A 187 0.67 17.42 -2.81
C ARG A 187 1.00 16.34 -1.80
N ARG A 188 2.30 16.07 -1.70
CA ARG A 188 2.90 14.91 -1.04
C ARG A 188 3.85 15.45 0.03
N PRO A 189 3.60 15.20 1.34
CA PRO A 189 4.40 15.68 2.47
C PRO A 189 5.80 15.06 2.63
N GLU A 190 6.35 14.49 1.56
CA GLU A 190 7.53 13.61 1.54
C GLU A 190 8.78 14.33 0.99
N TYR A 191 8.67 15.62 0.66
CA TYR A 191 9.82 16.52 0.51
C TYR A 191 10.04 17.22 1.83
N GLY A 192 11.09 16.87 2.57
CA GLY A 192 11.51 17.52 3.81
C GLY A 192 11.84 18.99 3.63
N ASP A 193 10.84 19.81 3.35
CA ASP A 193 10.89 21.23 3.59
C ASP A 193 10.84 21.40 5.11
N ASP A 194 11.97 21.80 5.70
CA ASP A 194 12.13 22.22 7.10
C ASP A 194 11.26 23.43 7.49
N ALA A 195 10.24 23.77 6.69
CA ALA A 195 9.18 24.65 7.13
C ALA A 195 8.40 23.93 8.24
N PRO A 196 8.31 24.50 9.45
CA PRO A 196 7.47 23.94 10.50
C PRO A 196 6.07 23.69 9.93
N TRP A 197 5.52 22.49 10.16
CA TRP A 197 4.20 21.98 9.74
C TRP A 197 3.00 22.78 10.33
N ASN A 198 3.22 24.05 10.64
CA ASN A 198 2.33 24.90 11.40
C ASN A 198 1.27 25.58 10.52
N HIS A 199 1.34 25.40 9.18
CA HIS A 199 0.51 26.14 8.22
C HIS A 199 -0.17 25.29 7.15
N GLU A 200 0.28 24.06 6.90
CA GLU A 200 -0.34 23.20 5.87
C GLU A 200 -1.39 22.26 6.45
N PRO A 201 -2.53 22.09 5.75
CA PRO A 201 -3.57 21.23 6.25
C PRO A 201 -3.23 19.72 6.13
N ILE A 202 -3.45 18.96 7.21
CA ILE A 202 -3.40 17.49 7.19
C ILE A 202 -4.65 16.97 6.50
N TYR A 203 -4.50 16.21 5.42
CA TYR A 203 -5.61 15.56 4.74
C TYR A 203 -5.83 14.15 5.29
N ILE A 204 -7.08 13.83 5.61
CA ILE A 204 -7.49 12.52 6.11
C ILE A 204 -8.60 12.00 5.22
N ASP A 205 -8.38 10.86 4.60
CA ASP A 205 -9.38 10.21 3.77
C ASP A 205 -10.44 9.55 4.67
N VAL A 206 -11.70 9.72 4.29
CA VAL A 206 -12.85 9.23 5.07
C VAL A 206 -13.66 8.24 4.25
N PHE A 207 -13.92 7.08 4.85
CA PHE A 207 -14.76 6.01 4.33
C PHE A 207 -15.98 5.87 5.24
N ILE A 208 -17.15 6.26 4.75
CA ILE A 208 -18.39 6.23 5.54
C ILE A 208 -19.20 5.00 5.14
N HIS A 209 -19.60 4.23 6.14
CA HIS A 209 -20.41 3.03 6.02
C HIS A 209 -21.71 3.24 6.78
N PHE A 210 -22.81 3.41 6.07
CA PHE A 210 -24.15 3.54 6.64
C PHE A 210 -24.85 2.18 6.60
N ILE A 211 -25.19 1.64 7.76
CA ILE A 211 -25.76 0.30 7.91
C ILE A 211 -27.20 0.40 8.43
N ALA A 212 -28.13 -0.03 7.58
CA ALA A 212 -29.56 -0.03 7.84
C ALA A 212 -30.11 -1.45 7.94
N ARG A 213 -31.19 -1.61 8.69
CA ARG A 213 -31.87 -2.89 8.88
C ARG A 213 -32.65 -3.25 7.64
N ASN A 214 -33.40 -2.28 7.11
CA ASN A 214 -34.24 -2.43 5.93
C ASN A 214 -34.16 -1.17 5.06
N PRO A 215 -34.48 -1.27 3.76
CA PRO A 215 -34.48 -0.10 2.88
C PRO A 215 -35.45 1.02 3.27
N GLY A 216 -36.56 0.67 3.94
CA GLY A 216 -37.55 1.65 4.40
C GLY A 216 -37.04 2.55 5.54
N ASP A 217 -36.12 2.03 6.35
CA ASP A 217 -35.51 2.74 7.48
C ASP A 217 -34.40 3.71 7.03
N MET A 218 -34.00 3.62 5.76
CA MET A 218 -32.96 4.45 5.18
C MET A 218 -33.42 5.87 4.86
N PHE A 219 -34.69 6.26 4.94
CA PHE A 219 -35.07 7.64 4.62
C PHE A 219 -34.80 8.59 5.81
N PRO A 220 -34.05 9.70 5.66
CA PRO A 220 -33.51 10.32 4.43
C PRO A 220 -32.07 9.93 4.05
N TRP A 221 -31.42 9.04 4.80
CA TRP A 221 -30.05 8.54 4.64
C TRP A 221 -29.78 7.62 3.43
N ASN A 222 -30.79 7.34 2.61
CA ASN A 222 -30.69 6.50 1.41
C ASN A 222 -29.94 7.19 0.27
N GLN A 223 -29.57 8.45 0.46
CA GLN A 223 -28.75 9.23 -0.45
C GLN A 223 -27.37 9.47 0.17
N PRO A 224 -26.28 9.06 -0.51
CA PRO A 224 -24.91 9.33 -0.05
C PRO A 224 -24.67 10.79 0.32
N ALA A 225 -25.21 11.73 -0.47
CA ALA A 225 -25.08 13.17 -0.23
C ALA A 225 -25.61 13.61 1.15
N VAL A 226 -26.71 13.01 1.64
CA VAL A 226 -27.27 13.33 2.96
C VAL A 226 -26.33 12.86 4.08
N VAL A 227 -25.69 11.70 3.90
CA VAL A 227 -24.69 11.16 4.83
C VAL A 227 -23.41 12.01 4.80
N GLU A 228 -22.98 12.45 3.62
CA GLU A 228 -21.84 13.35 3.46
C GLU A 228 -22.08 14.71 4.13
N ASP A 229 -23.24 15.32 3.87
CA ASP A 229 -23.63 16.59 4.49
C ASP A 229 -23.68 16.48 6.00
N PHE A 230 -24.20 15.37 6.53
CA PHE A 230 -24.20 15.08 7.96
C PHE A 230 -22.78 14.98 8.52
N PHE A 231 -21.89 14.24 7.86
CA PHE A 231 -20.51 14.13 8.30
C PHE A 231 -19.82 15.49 8.26
N ASN A 232 -19.90 16.20 7.14
CA ASN A 232 -19.33 17.52 6.94
C ASN A 232 -19.83 18.51 7.99
N TYR A 233 -21.13 18.50 8.31
CA TYR A 233 -21.70 19.32 9.37
C TYR A 233 -21.14 18.95 10.75
N SER A 234 -21.03 17.65 11.04
CA SER A 234 -20.54 17.14 12.32
C SER A 234 -19.06 17.45 12.58
N VAL A 235 -18.26 17.58 11.52
CA VAL A 235 -16.82 17.88 11.60
C VAL A 235 -16.48 19.37 11.41
N ASN A 236 -17.47 20.22 11.09
CA ASN A 236 -17.24 21.64 10.74
C ASN A 236 -16.95 22.58 11.93
N MET A 237 -16.79 22.06 13.14
CA MET A 237 -16.45 22.84 14.34
C MET A 237 -15.22 22.26 15.04
N PRO A 238 -14.20 23.06 15.42
CA PRO A 238 -13.67 24.31 14.88
C PRO A 238 -12.57 24.07 13.84
N LEU A 239 -12.61 24.88 12.78
CA LEU A 239 -11.63 25.05 11.69
C LEU A 239 -10.19 25.41 12.14
N SER A 240 -9.86 25.34 13.44
CA SER A 240 -8.56 25.75 13.99
C SER A 240 -7.47 24.69 13.86
N THR A 241 -7.82 23.46 13.50
CA THR A 241 -6.91 22.32 13.60
C THR A 241 -6.07 22.06 12.36
N HIS A 242 -6.21 22.81 11.27
CA HIS A 242 -5.57 22.51 9.99
C HIS A 242 -5.82 21.05 9.52
N VAL A 243 -6.79 20.32 10.06
CA VAL A 243 -7.16 18.97 9.55
C VAL A 243 -8.29 19.11 8.54
N ARG A 244 -8.14 18.48 7.37
CA ARG A 244 -9.09 18.45 6.27
C ARG A 244 -9.51 17.02 6.01
N PHE A 245 -10.80 16.74 6.19
CA PHE A 245 -11.35 15.45 5.82
C PHE A 245 -11.75 15.43 4.35
N THR A 246 -11.37 14.35 3.66
CA THR A 246 -11.73 14.11 2.26
C THR A 246 -12.55 12.83 2.19
N ILE A 247 -13.87 12.95 2.03
CA ILE A 247 -14.73 11.78 1.88
C ILE A 247 -14.39 11.10 0.54
N LYS A 248 -13.96 9.84 0.61
CA LYS A 248 -13.62 9.02 -0.57
C LYS A 248 -14.78 8.14 -0.98
N VAL A 249 -15.48 7.57 -0.01
CA VAL A 249 -16.57 6.62 -0.25
C VAL A 249 -17.65 6.80 0.79
N VAL A 250 -18.91 6.72 0.35
CA VAL A 250 -20.07 6.49 1.20
C VAL A 250 -20.77 5.22 0.73
N GLN A 251 -20.78 4.19 1.58
CA GLN A 251 -21.46 2.93 1.34
C GLN A 251 -22.75 2.88 2.14
N ILE A 252 -23.86 2.50 1.49
CA ILE A 252 -25.14 2.26 2.15
C ILE A 252 -25.40 0.76 2.08
N ILE A 253 -25.48 0.12 3.24
CA ILE A 253 -25.51 -1.33 3.40
C ILE A 253 -26.77 -1.71 4.16
N VAL A 254 -27.50 -2.69 3.62
CA VAL A 254 -28.69 -3.25 4.28
C VAL A 254 -28.28 -4.56 4.95
N HIS A 255 -28.18 -4.56 6.27
CA HIS A 255 -27.85 -5.74 7.06
C HIS A 255 -28.47 -5.65 8.45
N HIS A 256 -29.45 -6.53 8.72
CA HIS A 256 -30.26 -6.52 9.95
C HIS A 256 -29.42 -6.52 11.22
N ASP A 257 -28.55 -7.53 11.41
CA ASP A 257 -27.80 -7.69 12.66
C ASP A 257 -26.80 -6.56 12.90
N TRP A 258 -26.06 -6.16 11.87
CA TRP A 258 -25.09 -5.07 11.94
C TRP A 258 -25.72 -3.72 12.22
N ALA A 259 -26.92 -3.45 11.67
CA ALA A 259 -27.66 -2.22 11.93
C ALA A 259 -28.09 -2.08 13.40
N LEU A 260 -28.21 -3.22 14.10
CA LEU A 260 -28.48 -3.29 15.55
C LEU A 260 -27.20 -3.28 16.40
N GLY A 261 -26.03 -3.19 15.76
CA GLY A 261 -24.72 -3.26 16.41
C GLY A 261 -24.22 -4.69 16.64
N GLY A 262 -24.98 -5.71 16.25
CA GLY A 262 -24.60 -7.12 16.39
C GLY A 262 -23.36 -7.45 15.57
N ASN A 263 -22.41 -8.17 16.18
CA ASN A 263 -21.15 -8.58 15.55
C ASN A 263 -20.37 -7.41 14.93
N SER A 264 -20.35 -6.26 15.62
CA SER A 264 -19.66 -5.04 15.20
C SER A 264 -18.19 -5.26 14.82
N THR A 265 -17.54 -6.24 15.45
CA THR A 265 -16.15 -6.62 15.17
C THR A 265 -15.99 -7.17 13.76
N GLU A 266 -16.83 -8.13 13.36
CA GLU A 266 -16.79 -8.70 12.02
C GLU A 266 -17.25 -7.68 10.98
N MET A 267 -18.28 -6.88 11.29
CA MET A 267 -18.73 -5.79 10.43
C MET A 267 -17.59 -4.84 10.11
N ARG A 268 -16.95 -4.27 11.13
CA ARG A 268 -15.83 -3.33 10.94
C ARG A 268 -14.68 -3.99 10.19
N ARG A 269 -14.34 -5.25 10.52
CA ARG A 269 -13.33 -6.03 9.79
C ARG A 269 -13.60 -6.14 8.29
N ARG A 270 -14.86 -6.38 7.89
CA ARG A 270 -15.24 -6.57 6.48
C ARG A 270 -15.34 -5.27 5.72
N LEU A 271 -15.79 -4.21 6.39
CA LEU A 271 -16.08 -2.92 5.77
C LEU A 271 -14.91 -1.95 5.84
N HIS A 272 -13.88 -2.22 6.65
CA HIS A 272 -12.71 -1.34 6.77
C HIS A 272 -11.99 -1.19 5.42
N ILE A 273 -11.82 0.06 5.00
CA ILE A 273 -11.09 0.45 3.78
C ILE A 273 -9.97 1.41 4.19
N GLY A 274 -8.81 1.29 3.55
CA GLY A 274 -7.67 2.15 3.86
C GLY A 274 -6.76 1.57 4.95
N ASP A 275 -5.95 2.44 5.56
CA ASP A 275 -5.02 2.10 6.64
C ASP A 275 -5.26 2.95 7.90
N SER A 276 -4.32 2.92 8.85
CA SER A 276 -4.44 3.62 10.14
C SER A 276 -4.45 5.14 10.05
N ARG A 277 -4.16 5.71 8.88
CA ARG A 277 -4.27 7.16 8.59
C ARG A 277 -5.68 7.55 8.23
N ASP A 278 -6.45 6.60 7.72
CA ASP A 278 -7.76 6.83 7.15
C ASP A 278 -8.85 6.66 8.20
N LEU A 279 -9.86 7.50 8.13
CA LEU A 279 -11.00 7.43 9.02
C LEU A 279 -12.08 6.54 8.42
N ASN A 280 -12.30 5.37 9.02
CA ASN A 280 -13.51 4.59 8.77
C ASN A 280 -14.61 5.02 9.74
N LEU A 281 -15.76 5.43 9.21
CA LEU A 281 -16.92 5.85 9.98
C LEU A 281 -18.08 4.88 9.75
N TYR A 282 -18.52 4.18 10.79
CA TYR A 282 -19.61 3.22 10.76
C TYR A 282 -20.84 3.83 11.42
N ILE A 283 -21.92 4.03 10.66
CA ILE A 283 -23.19 4.60 11.12
C ILE A 283 -24.21 3.47 11.15
N ILE A 284 -24.69 3.07 12.32
CA ILE A 284 -25.69 2.00 12.50
C ILE A 284 -27.02 2.59 12.97
N GLU A 285 -28.16 1.96 12.72
CA GLU A 285 -29.47 2.50 13.10
C GLU A 285 -29.66 2.67 14.60
N LYS A 286 -29.70 1.59 15.38
CA LYS A 286 -30.11 1.68 16.78
C LYS A 286 -29.62 0.49 17.56
N ILE A 287 -28.98 0.78 18.69
CA ILE A 287 -28.70 -0.21 19.71
C ILE A 287 -29.96 -0.39 20.54
N ASP A 288 -30.65 -1.52 20.38
CA ASP A 288 -31.68 -1.91 21.35
C ASP A 288 -30.95 -2.42 22.60
N GLY A 289 -31.00 -1.62 23.67
CA GLY A 289 -30.13 -1.73 24.85
C GLY A 289 -30.30 -2.97 25.74
N SER A 290 -30.73 -4.12 25.19
CA SER A 290 -30.97 -5.34 25.95
C SER A 290 -29.72 -6.19 26.20
N ASP A 291 -28.67 -6.12 25.36
CA ASP A 291 -27.44 -6.91 25.56
C ASP A 291 -26.16 -6.15 25.13
N GLY A 292 -25.59 -5.36 26.05
CA GLY A 292 -24.38 -4.53 25.80
C GLY A 292 -23.06 -5.29 25.54
N ARG A 293 -23.09 -6.62 25.33
CA ARG A 293 -21.91 -7.40 24.92
C ARG A 293 -21.74 -7.43 23.40
N ASP A 294 -22.84 -7.47 22.66
CA ASP A 294 -22.79 -7.64 21.20
C ASP A 294 -22.51 -6.33 20.46
N THR A 295 -22.73 -5.19 21.13
CA THR A 295 -22.58 -3.84 20.57
C THR A 295 -21.26 -3.16 20.91
N ARG A 296 -20.37 -3.80 21.67
CA ARG A 296 -19.03 -3.26 21.96
C ARG A 296 -18.31 -2.92 20.66
N PRO A 297 -17.61 -1.79 20.55
CA PRO A 297 -17.21 -0.89 21.63
C PRO A 297 -18.19 0.27 21.91
N LEU A 298 -19.39 0.27 21.32
CA LEU A 298 -20.38 1.32 21.59
C LEU A 298 -20.85 1.26 23.04
N ASP A 299 -20.72 2.39 23.72
CA ASP A 299 -21.32 2.63 25.03
C ASP A 299 -22.81 2.97 24.81
N PRO A 300 -23.78 2.24 25.41
CA PRO A 300 -25.20 2.54 25.24
C PRO A 300 -25.60 3.97 25.62
N ASP A 301 -24.86 4.60 26.54
CA ASP A 301 -25.14 5.96 27.01
C ASP A 301 -24.60 7.03 26.05
N ARG A 302 -23.48 6.75 25.38
CA ARG A 302 -22.82 7.68 24.45
C ARG A 302 -23.24 7.47 23.00
N GLN A 303 -23.51 6.21 22.63
CA GLN A 303 -23.83 5.73 21.28
C GLN A 303 -22.85 6.15 20.17
N VAL A 304 -21.70 6.69 20.54
CA VAL A 304 -20.58 6.96 19.65
C VAL A 304 -19.32 6.45 20.33
N TYR A 305 -18.45 5.84 19.54
CA TYR A 305 -17.15 5.38 19.97
C TYR A 305 -16.17 5.58 18.84
N CYS A 306 -15.04 6.22 19.14
CA CYS A 306 -13.91 6.17 18.24
C CYS A 306 -12.72 5.50 18.92
N THR A 307 -12.02 4.70 18.15
CA THR A 307 -10.77 4.06 18.57
C THR A 307 -9.73 5.15 18.90
N PRO A 308 -9.10 5.15 20.08
CA PRO A 308 -7.98 6.08 20.35
C PRO A 308 -6.82 5.82 19.37
N PRO A 309 -5.75 6.62 19.28
CA PRO A 309 -4.58 6.22 18.51
C PRO A 309 -3.90 4.98 19.10
N TYR A 310 -3.25 4.21 18.23
CA TYR A 310 -2.45 3.09 18.67
C TYR A 310 -1.26 3.58 19.52
N GLY A 311 -0.94 2.87 20.61
CA GLY A 311 0.12 3.26 21.55
C GLY A 311 -0.31 4.24 22.65
N PHE A 312 -1.50 4.84 22.56
CA PHE A 312 -2.09 5.53 23.70
C PHE A 312 -2.43 4.52 24.80
N SER A 313 -2.22 4.88 26.07
CA SER A 313 -2.48 4.01 27.23
C SER A 313 -3.86 3.36 27.19
N ARG A 314 -4.85 4.06 26.65
CA ARG A 314 -6.23 3.63 26.55
C ARG A 314 -6.51 2.55 25.50
N TRP A 315 -5.75 2.50 24.39
CA TRP A 315 -5.90 1.44 23.37
C TRP A 315 -5.75 0.05 23.98
N SER A 316 -4.77 -0.11 24.88
CA SER A 316 -4.51 -1.38 25.58
C SER A 316 -5.55 -1.71 26.65
N VAL A 317 -6.18 -0.70 27.25
CA VAL A 317 -7.16 -0.87 28.34
C VAL A 317 -8.54 -1.24 27.78
N GLU A 318 -8.85 -0.80 26.57
CA GLU A 318 -10.18 -0.97 25.97
C GLU A 318 -10.32 -2.21 25.11
N ASP A 319 -9.25 -2.99 24.98
CA ASP A 319 -9.20 -4.23 24.21
C ASP A 319 -9.87 -4.07 22.83
N VAL A 320 -9.53 -2.95 22.17
CA VAL A 320 -10.18 -2.46 20.94
C VAL A 320 -9.96 -3.41 19.75
N GLY A 321 -9.21 -4.49 19.96
CA GLY A 321 -8.95 -5.51 18.96
C GLY A 321 -8.04 -5.02 17.83
N PRO A 322 -8.07 -5.72 16.68
CA PRO A 322 -7.29 -5.43 15.48
C PRO A 322 -7.31 -3.99 14.93
N PRO A 323 -6.28 -3.53 14.19
CA PRO A 323 -6.33 -2.24 13.48
C PRO A 323 -7.46 -2.15 12.43
N HIS A 324 -7.99 -3.26 11.92
CA HIS A 324 -9.20 -3.21 11.08
C HIS A 324 -10.48 -2.90 11.87
N GLN A 325 -10.37 -2.75 13.19
CA GLN A 325 -11.41 -2.21 14.05
C GLN A 325 -11.18 -0.71 14.33
N ASP A 326 -10.12 -0.12 13.79
CA ASP A 326 -9.81 1.31 13.86
C ASP A 326 -10.85 2.12 13.08
N GLY A 327 -11.21 3.27 13.64
CA GLY A 327 -12.27 4.14 13.13
C GLY A 327 -13.28 4.54 14.21
N CYS A 328 -14.35 5.17 13.76
CA CYS A 328 -15.46 5.61 14.59
C CYS A 328 -16.70 4.79 14.26
N ILE A 329 -17.45 4.36 15.27
CA ILE A 329 -18.77 3.76 15.13
C ILE A 329 -19.78 4.59 15.92
N LEU A 330 -20.93 4.89 15.31
CA LEU A 330 -22.01 5.66 15.91
C LEU A 330 -23.37 5.05 15.61
N SER A 331 -24.28 5.13 16.56
CA SER A 331 -25.66 4.66 16.42
C SER A 331 -26.63 5.83 16.26
N LEU A 332 -27.57 5.70 15.31
CA LEU A 332 -28.65 6.64 15.04
C LEU A 332 -29.73 6.65 16.14
N GLY A 333 -29.61 5.83 17.18
CA GLY A 333 -30.57 5.71 18.28
C GLY A 333 -30.76 6.98 19.12
N PHE A 334 -29.89 7.98 18.94
CA PHE A 334 -30.05 9.32 19.48
C PHE A 334 -31.21 10.05 18.77
N ARG A 335 -31.75 11.09 19.41
CA ARG A 335 -32.62 12.04 18.70
C ARG A 335 -31.74 12.87 17.75
N PHE A 336 -31.47 12.34 16.56
CA PHE A 336 -30.57 12.88 15.52
C PHE A 336 -30.92 14.29 14.98
N GLY A 337 -31.90 14.98 15.58
CA GLY A 337 -32.24 16.37 15.30
C GLY A 337 -31.89 17.37 16.41
N SER A 338 -31.36 16.93 17.57
CA SER A 338 -30.94 17.87 18.62
C SER A 338 -29.50 18.32 18.42
N ALA A 339 -29.27 19.64 18.43
CA ALA A 339 -27.93 20.24 18.38
C ALA A 339 -26.97 19.74 19.48
N ASP A 340 -27.52 19.11 20.53
CA ASP A 340 -26.79 18.56 21.67
C ASP A 340 -25.93 17.32 21.33
N VAL A 341 -26.09 16.70 20.15
CA VAL A 341 -25.36 15.47 19.77
C VAL A 341 -23.98 15.77 19.18
N PHE A 342 -23.82 16.88 18.46
CA PHE A 342 -22.57 17.22 17.76
C PHE A 342 -21.34 17.32 18.67
N PRO A 343 -21.43 17.85 19.91
CA PRO A 343 -20.29 17.85 20.83
C PRO A 343 -19.75 16.45 21.14
N TYR A 344 -20.59 15.42 21.17
CA TYR A 344 -20.16 14.04 21.47
C TYR A 344 -19.42 13.40 20.30
N ILE A 345 -19.90 13.58 19.07
CA ILE A 345 -19.21 13.11 17.85
C ILE A 345 -17.83 13.76 17.78
N TYR A 346 -17.77 15.08 17.96
CA TYR A 346 -16.52 15.81 17.95
C TYR A 346 -15.57 15.36 19.07
N GLN A 347 -16.07 15.17 20.29
CA GLN A 347 -15.26 14.67 21.41
C GLN A 347 -14.67 13.28 21.13
N GLU A 348 -15.44 12.38 20.53
CA GLU A 348 -14.92 11.06 20.16
C GLU A 348 -13.98 11.15 18.94
N MET A 349 -14.16 12.09 18.01
CA MET A 349 -13.15 12.34 16.98
C MET A 349 -11.84 12.91 17.56
N GLN A 350 -11.92 13.81 18.54
CA GLN A 350 -10.76 14.25 19.31
C GLN A 350 -10.06 13.07 19.98
N ARG A 351 -10.82 12.10 20.47
CA ARG A 351 -10.29 10.84 20.98
C ARG A 351 -9.59 10.05 19.89
N TRP A 352 -10.17 9.95 18.71
CA TRP A 352 -9.57 9.27 17.56
C TRP A 352 -8.21 9.85 17.19
N PHE A 353 -8.07 11.18 17.27
CA PHE A 353 -6.80 11.83 17.01
C PHE A 353 -5.80 11.80 18.19
N GLY A 354 -6.23 11.41 19.39
CA GLY A 354 -5.36 11.31 20.58
C GLY A 354 -5.38 12.50 21.55
N PHE A 355 -6.39 13.38 21.51
CA PHE A 355 -6.44 14.60 22.36
C PHE A 355 -7.08 14.42 23.72
N CYS A 356 -7.63 13.25 23.99
CA CYS A 356 -8.22 13.00 25.28
C CYS A 356 -7.12 12.67 26.30
N THR A 357 -7.32 13.12 27.53
CA THR A 357 -6.42 12.83 28.67
C THR A 357 -6.16 11.31 28.81
N LYS A 358 -5.15 10.91 29.58
CA LYS A 358 -4.81 9.48 29.79
C LYS A 358 -5.99 8.61 30.26
N ASN A 359 -6.96 9.20 30.97
CA ASN A 359 -8.17 8.53 31.44
C ASN A 359 -9.33 8.60 30.41
N GLY A 360 -9.18 9.45 29.38
CA GLY A 360 -10.03 9.66 28.23
C GLY A 360 -11.48 10.05 28.50
N ARG A 361 -11.80 10.40 29.75
CA ARG A 361 -13.09 10.98 30.14
C ARG A 361 -13.21 12.44 29.76
N GLU A 362 -12.07 13.13 29.67
CA GLU A 362 -12.00 14.55 29.34
C GLU A 362 -11.10 14.73 28.11
N CYS A 363 -11.68 15.34 27.08
CA CYS A 363 -10.97 15.82 25.89
C CYS A 363 -10.99 17.36 25.95
N ALA A 364 -9.96 18.02 25.40
CA ALA A 364 -9.89 19.47 25.41
C ALA A 364 -11.10 20.05 24.65
N LYS A 365 -11.98 20.79 25.35
CA LYS A 365 -13.22 21.33 24.76
C LYS A 365 -12.96 22.29 23.60
N THR A 366 -11.78 22.89 23.56
CA THR A 366 -11.33 23.81 22.52
C THR A 366 -9.83 23.66 22.34
N THR A 367 -9.38 23.31 21.13
CA THR A 367 -7.97 23.37 20.76
C THR A 367 -7.61 24.82 20.45
N THR A 368 -6.74 25.41 21.24
CA THR A 368 -6.21 26.75 20.97
C THR A 368 -5.28 26.72 19.75
N PRO A 369 -5.11 27.83 19.01
CA PRO A 369 -4.17 27.89 17.89
C PRO A 369 -2.73 27.50 18.27
N GLN A 370 -2.32 27.71 19.53
CA GLN A 370 -1.01 27.29 20.04
C GLN A 370 -0.89 25.77 20.25
N GLU A 371 -2.00 25.06 20.41
CA GLU A 371 -2.04 23.60 20.60
C GLU A 371 -2.16 22.85 19.25
N ALA A 372 -2.54 23.53 18.17
CA ALA A 372 -2.66 22.95 16.83
C ALA A 372 -1.35 22.28 16.32
N PRO A 373 -0.14 22.81 16.57
CA PRO A 373 1.11 22.13 16.21
C PRO A 373 1.36 20.83 16.99
N ALA A 374 1.05 20.82 18.30
CA ALA A 374 1.13 19.60 19.10
C ALA A 374 0.14 18.55 18.60
N LEU A 375 -1.02 19.01 18.11
CA LEU A 375 -2.02 18.18 17.47
C LEU A 375 -1.52 17.56 16.17
N HIS A 376 -0.93 18.37 15.30
CA HIS A 376 -0.30 17.89 14.06
C HIS A 376 0.77 16.84 14.33
N ASN A 377 1.68 17.11 15.27
CA ASN A 377 2.74 16.18 15.63
C ASN A 377 2.20 14.87 16.20
N THR A 378 1.17 14.94 17.04
CA THR A 378 0.55 13.73 17.62
C THR A 378 -0.11 12.89 16.54
N ILE A 379 -0.88 13.49 15.63
CA ILE A 379 -1.50 12.78 14.50
C ILE A 379 -0.42 12.16 13.61
N ALA A 380 0.61 12.93 13.24
CA ALA A 380 1.71 12.45 12.40
C ALA A 380 2.43 11.25 13.04
N GLN A 381 2.76 11.32 14.34
CA GLN A 381 3.46 10.24 15.04
C GLN A 381 2.60 8.99 15.26
N THR A 382 1.31 9.15 15.53
CA THR A 382 0.46 8.04 15.99
C THR A 382 -0.37 7.39 14.89
N ARG A 383 -0.65 8.11 13.80
CA ARG A 383 -1.51 7.63 12.70
C ARG A 383 -0.75 7.47 11.38
N PHE A 384 0.23 8.34 11.10
CA PHE A 384 1.00 8.33 9.85
C PHE A 384 2.25 7.44 9.89
N ILE A 385 2.57 6.84 11.04
CA ILE A 385 3.58 5.77 11.15
C ILE A 385 2.86 4.42 11.19
N PRO A 386 2.89 3.60 10.11
CA PRO A 386 2.16 2.33 10.05
C PRO A 386 2.69 1.34 11.10
N GLN A 387 1.78 0.83 11.95
CA GLN A 387 2.08 -0.25 12.90
C GLN A 387 1.59 -1.61 12.35
N PRO A 388 2.38 -2.68 12.43
CA PRO A 388 2.00 -3.99 11.90
C PRO A 388 0.87 -4.60 12.74
N ARG A 389 -0.17 -5.08 12.05
CA ARG A 389 -1.34 -5.79 12.60
C ARG A 389 -0.98 -7.06 13.41
N ALA A 390 0.25 -7.57 13.33
CA ALA A 390 0.69 -8.75 14.10
C ALA A 390 0.91 -8.52 15.62
N ILE A 391 0.90 -7.27 16.11
CA ILE A 391 1.01 -6.96 17.56
C ILE A 391 -0.33 -7.24 18.30
N LEU A 392 -1.34 -7.77 17.62
CA LEU A 392 -2.70 -7.92 18.16
C LEU A 392 -2.97 -9.09 19.10
N THR A 393 -1.95 -9.86 19.47
CA THR A 393 -2.09 -10.64 20.71
C THR A 393 -1.70 -9.73 21.86
N VAL A 394 -2.72 -9.08 22.44
CA VAL A 394 -2.61 -8.37 23.71
C VAL A 394 -1.88 -9.28 24.69
N LYS A 395 -0.72 -8.80 25.15
CA LYS A 395 0.07 -9.37 26.25
C LYS A 395 -0.84 -9.53 27.46
N ASN A 396 -1.36 -10.73 27.69
CA ASN A 396 -1.84 -11.16 28.99
C ASN A 396 -1.46 -12.62 29.21
N SER A 397 -0.64 -12.83 30.24
CA SER A 397 0.07 -14.05 30.63
C SER A 397 1.22 -14.46 29.69
N GLN A 398 2.39 -14.75 30.30
CA GLN A 398 3.63 -15.28 29.71
C GLN A 398 3.44 -15.79 28.28
N VAL A 399 3.96 -15.04 27.30
CA VAL A 399 4.06 -15.53 25.93
C VAL A 399 5.03 -16.70 25.99
N LYS A 400 4.44 -17.89 26.03
CA LYS A 400 5.13 -19.13 25.78
C LYS A 400 5.86 -18.97 24.47
N SER A 401 7.18 -19.16 24.46
CA SER A 401 7.97 -19.02 23.23
C SER A 401 7.29 -19.84 22.13
N PRO A 402 7.17 -19.37 20.87
CA PRO A 402 6.61 -20.20 19.80
C PRO A 402 7.37 -21.54 19.67
N CYS A 403 8.61 -21.58 20.16
CA CYS A 403 9.44 -22.77 20.25
C CYS A 403 9.00 -23.75 21.34
N GLU A 404 8.17 -23.37 22.32
CA GLU A 404 7.63 -24.26 23.37
C GLU A 404 6.80 -25.42 22.83
N LYS A 405 6.24 -25.24 21.63
CA LYS A 405 5.49 -26.31 20.94
C LYS A 405 6.41 -27.27 20.18
N HIS A 406 7.70 -26.98 20.09
CA HIS A 406 8.66 -27.86 19.44
C HIS A 406 8.83 -29.14 20.27
N LYS A 407 8.89 -30.29 19.59
CA LYS A 407 8.94 -31.63 20.21
C LYS A 407 10.15 -31.87 21.14
N CYS A 408 11.14 -30.98 21.09
CA CYS A 408 12.37 -31.07 21.89
C CYS A 408 12.48 -29.99 22.96
N PHE A 409 11.53 -29.05 23.02
CA PHE A 409 11.69 -27.87 23.85
C PHE A 409 11.83 -28.20 25.33
N ARG A 410 10.92 -29.02 25.86
CA ARG A 410 10.88 -29.34 27.30
C ARG A 410 12.11 -30.11 27.74
N GLU A 411 12.53 -31.08 26.94
CA GLU A 411 13.68 -31.89 27.27
C GLU A 411 14.97 -31.10 27.18
N MET A 412 15.12 -30.24 26.18
CA MET A 412 16.28 -29.34 26.08
C MET A 412 16.26 -28.27 27.17
N GLU A 413 15.11 -27.67 27.50
CA GLU A 413 15.00 -26.72 28.61
C GLU A 413 15.43 -27.36 29.94
N PHE A 414 14.97 -28.58 30.20
CA PHE A 414 15.38 -29.32 31.39
C PHE A 414 16.87 -29.60 31.41
N LEU A 415 17.44 -30.07 30.30
CA LEU A 415 18.86 -30.40 30.19
C LEU A 415 19.77 -29.20 30.47
N PHE A 416 19.38 -28.03 30.00
CA PHE A 416 20.14 -26.80 30.18
C PHE A 416 19.74 -26.03 31.45
N GLY A 417 18.77 -26.54 32.22
CA GLY A 417 18.32 -26.01 33.51
C GLY A 417 17.43 -24.77 33.43
N SER A 418 17.50 -23.99 32.34
CA SER A 418 16.56 -22.91 32.06
C SER A 418 16.53 -22.53 30.57
N ILE A 419 15.48 -21.80 30.18
CA ILE A 419 15.32 -21.27 28.81
C ILE A 419 16.43 -20.26 28.46
N GLU A 420 16.92 -19.49 29.42
CA GLU A 420 18.01 -18.52 29.20
C GLU A 420 19.33 -19.22 28.89
N VAL A 421 19.64 -20.30 29.60
CA VAL A 421 20.86 -21.09 29.38
C VAL A 421 20.78 -21.84 28.06
N LEU A 422 19.63 -22.41 27.72
CA LEU A 422 19.37 -23.02 26.42
C LEU A 422 19.53 -22.00 25.29
N THR A 423 18.98 -20.79 25.46
CA THR A 423 19.11 -19.70 24.49
C THR A 423 20.56 -19.27 24.30
N ALA A 424 21.32 -19.13 25.39
CA ALA A 424 22.75 -18.84 25.33
C ALA A 424 23.53 -19.96 24.62
N HIS A 425 23.18 -21.22 24.87
CA HIS A 425 23.78 -22.37 24.20
C HIS A 425 23.49 -22.37 22.69
N CYS A 426 22.23 -22.21 22.28
CA CYS A 426 21.84 -22.14 20.87
C CYS A 426 22.56 -21.01 20.12
N ARG A 427 22.80 -19.88 20.78
CA ARG A 427 23.59 -18.75 20.23
C ARG A 427 25.09 -19.04 20.18
N HIS A 428 25.63 -19.71 21.20
CA HIS A 428 27.06 -20.02 21.26
C HIS A 428 27.48 -21.12 20.26
N ASN A 429 26.59 -22.06 19.98
CA ASN A 429 26.82 -23.13 19.00
C ASN A 429 26.96 -22.57 17.56
N GLU A 430 26.31 -21.44 17.26
CA GLU A 430 26.51 -20.69 16.00
C GLU A 430 27.93 -20.11 15.88
N LEU A 431 28.47 -19.60 16.99
CA LEU A 431 29.79 -18.95 17.04
C LEU A 431 30.96 -19.93 17.09
N THR A 432 30.71 -21.18 17.45
CA THR A 432 31.74 -22.22 17.62
C THR A 432 31.64 -23.36 16.61
N ARG A 433 30.71 -23.28 15.65
CA ARG A 433 30.61 -24.20 14.50
C ARG A 433 31.87 -24.07 13.62
N TRP A 434 32.90 -24.83 13.95
CA TRP A 434 34.04 -25.07 13.06
C TRP A 434 33.56 -25.87 11.85
N GLU A 435 33.92 -25.43 10.63
CA GLU A 435 33.61 -26.02 9.32
C GLU A 435 34.30 -27.38 9.06
N GLY A 436 34.40 -28.24 10.07
CA GLY A 436 34.86 -29.61 9.92
C GLY A 436 33.71 -30.50 9.46
N ARG A 437 33.71 -30.87 8.17
CA ARG A 437 32.65 -31.58 7.45
C ARG A 437 32.25 -32.98 7.99
N ASP A 438 32.84 -33.46 9.09
CA ASP A 438 32.71 -34.85 9.57
C ASP A 438 32.39 -35.03 11.07
N GLN A 439 31.87 -34.01 11.76
CA GLN A 439 31.35 -34.21 13.13
C GLN A 439 29.87 -33.88 13.25
N VAL A 440 29.03 -34.84 12.86
CA VAL A 440 27.67 -34.94 13.39
C VAL A 440 27.79 -35.34 14.85
N LYS A 441 27.99 -34.37 15.74
CA LYS A 441 28.03 -34.62 17.18
C LYS A 441 26.61 -34.55 17.72
N ASP A 442 25.96 -35.70 17.77
CA ASP A 442 24.75 -35.89 18.56
C ASP A 442 25.00 -35.46 20.01
N PHE A 443 23.98 -34.88 20.64
CA PHE A 443 24.06 -34.49 22.03
C PHE A 443 23.93 -35.75 22.90
N MET A 444 25.06 -36.24 23.42
CA MET A 444 25.09 -37.44 24.27
C MET A 444 25.12 -37.03 25.73
N ILE A 445 24.12 -37.44 26.50
CA ILE A 445 24.00 -37.08 27.91
C ILE A 445 24.07 -38.34 28.75
N ARG A 446 25.08 -38.38 29.63
CA ARG A 446 25.27 -39.42 30.62
C ARG A 446 24.52 -39.02 31.88
N GLU A 447 23.31 -39.55 32.11
CA GLU A 447 22.75 -39.66 33.47
C GLU A 447 21.55 -40.64 33.55
N PRO A 448 21.12 -41.08 34.75
CA PRO A 448 21.14 -42.49 35.10
C PRO A 448 19.74 -43.09 35.24
N SER A 449 19.63 -44.38 34.92
CA SER A 449 18.55 -45.31 35.30
C SER A 449 17.12 -45.09 34.76
N HIS A 450 16.66 -43.88 34.47
CA HIS A 450 15.30 -43.66 33.95
C HIS A 450 15.29 -42.54 32.90
N GLY A 451 15.31 -42.90 31.61
CA GLY A 451 15.15 -41.94 30.52
C GLY A 451 13.86 -41.12 30.66
N PHE A 452 13.75 -40.01 29.94
CA PHE A 452 12.59 -39.12 29.99
C PHE A 452 11.28 -39.89 29.66
N PRO A 453 10.37 -40.10 30.63
CA PRO A 453 9.13 -40.81 30.38
C PRO A 453 8.28 -39.99 29.41
N GLY A 454 8.01 -40.55 28.23
CA GLY A 454 7.22 -39.86 27.20
C GLY A 454 7.97 -38.77 26.45
N SER A 455 9.31 -38.83 26.39
CA SER A 455 10.08 -37.90 25.56
C SER A 455 9.65 -37.96 24.10
N THR A 456 9.50 -36.79 23.50
CA THR A 456 9.25 -36.62 22.07
C THR A 456 10.51 -36.27 21.28
N CYS A 457 11.68 -36.29 21.94
CA CYS A 457 12.97 -35.91 21.40
C CYS A 457 14.09 -36.89 21.80
N GLY A 458 14.98 -37.22 20.89
CA GLY A 458 16.09 -38.14 21.20
C GLY A 458 15.65 -39.58 21.47
N ARG A 459 16.63 -40.45 21.72
CA ARG A 459 16.44 -41.89 21.88
C ARG A 459 17.45 -42.47 22.88
N ASN A 460 17.08 -43.56 23.54
CA ASN A 460 17.98 -44.29 24.42
C ASN A 460 18.87 -45.23 23.60
N GLU A 461 20.18 -45.03 23.64
CA GLU A 461 21.20 -45.90 23.04
C GLU A 461 22.22 -46.31 24.10
N ALA A 462 22.44 -47.62 24.29
CA ALA A 462 23.51 -48.15 25.15
C ALA A 462 23.64 -47.46 26.53
N SER A 463 22.51 -47.27 27.21
CA SER A 463 22.42 -46.62 28.54
C SER A 463 22.63 -45.09 28.53
N LEU A 464 22.67 -44.47 27.37
CA LEU A 464 22.75 -43.03 27.17
C LEU A 464 21.47 -42.53 26.49
N TRP A 465 21.03 -41.34 26.86
CA TRP A 465 20.01 -40.65 26.07
C TRP A 465 20.73 -39.73 25.07
N VAL A 466 20.46 -39.97 23.80
CA VAL A 466 21.12 -39.31 22.66
C VAL A 466 20.09 -38.47 21.92
N VAL A 467 20.34 -37.17 21.83
CA VAL A 467 19.50 -36.24 21.05
C VAL A 467 20.21 -35.94 19.73
N PRO A 468 19.72 -36.45 18.59
CA PRO A 468 20.38 -36.25 17.32
C PRO A 468 20.30 -34.79 16.89
N ALA A 469 21.31 -34.31 16.16
CA ALA A 469 21.36 -32.92 15.67
C ALA A 469 20.09 -32.53 14.89
N SER A 470 19.54 -33.45 14.09
CA SER A 470 18.29 -33.26 13.34
C SER A 470 17.07 -32.94 14.20
N ASP A 471 17.09 -33.31 15.49
CA ASP A 471 15.97 -33.09 16.41
C ASP A 471 16.11 -31.77 17.17
N TRP A 472 17.31 -31.39 17.60
CA TRP A 472 17.50 -30.19 18.44
C TRP A 472 17.98 -28.96 17.68
N GLU A 473 18.60 -29.09 16.49
CA GLU A 473 18.98 -27.93 15.67
C GLU A 473 17.77 -27.09 15.24
N PRO A 474 16.63 -27.67 14.79
CA PRO A 474 15.45 -26.87 14.44
C PRO A 474 14.86 -26.11 15.64
N LEU A 475 15.00 -26.66 16.86
CA LEU A 475 14.64 -25.96 18.08
C LEU A 475 15.58 -24.77 18.31
N CYS A 476 16.89 -24.95 18.15
CA CYS A 476 17.84 -23.87 18.33
C CYS A 476 17.72 -22.79 17.24
N ASP A 477 17.38 -23.16 16.01
CA ASP A 477 17.01 -22.21 14.95
C ASP A 477 15.78 -21.39 15.38
N CYS A 478 14.72 -22.07 15.84
CA CYS A 478 13.54 -21.39 16.38
C CYS A 478 13.90 -20.45 17.55
N ILE A 479 14.71 -20.89 18.51
CA ILE A 479 15.11 -20.09 19.67
C ILE A 479 15.94 -18.88 19.23
N ARG A 480 16.87 -19.05 18.30
CA ARG A 480 17.67 -17.96 17.71
C ARG A 480 16.79 -16.92 17.03
N GLU A 481 15.82 -17.37 16.24
CA GLU A 481 14.86 -16.50 15.56
C GLU A 481 13.91 -15.79 16.54
N SER A 482 13.51 -16.46 17.62
CA SER A 482 12.63 -15.90 18.65
C SER A 482 13.33 -14.95 19.63
N GLY A 483 14.65 -15.08 19.79
CA GLY A 483 15.47 -14.30 20.72
C GLY A 483 16.11 -13.06 20.11
N MET A 484 16.06 -12.86 18.79
CA MET A 484 16.23 -11.52 18.23
C MET A 484 15.09 -10.66 18.81
N ALA A 485 15.40 -9.48 19.37
CA ALA A 485 14.37 -8.53 19.78
C ALA A 485 13.30 -8.52 18.69
N SER A 486 12.01 -8.63 19.07
CA SER A 486 10.95 -8.79 18.08
C SER A 486 11.20 -7.79 16.96
N ARG A 487 11.06 -8.20 15.70
CA ARG A 487 11.28 -7.35 14.52
C ARG A 487 10.82 -5.89 14.73
N TRP A 488 9.68 -5.75 15.41
CA TRP A 488 9.15 -4.48 15.90
C TRP A 488 9.94 -3.77 17.00
N ALA A 489 10.44 -4.45 18.04
CA ALA A 489 11.31 -3.86 19.05
C ALA A 489 12.60 -3.29 18.44
N PHE A 490 13.24 -4.00 17.50
CA PHE A 490 14.41 -3.46 16.79
C PHE A 490 14.05 -2.25 15.91
N THR A 491 12.98 -2.33 15.12
CA THR A 491 12.51 -1.19 14.32
C THR A 491 12.10 -0.01 15.22
N ASN A 492 11.41 -0.25 16.32
CA ASN A 492 10.98 0.79 17.26
C ASN A 492 12.18 1.40 18.01
N GLU A 493 13.18 0.62 18.40
CA GLU A 493 14.44 1.14 18.96
C GLU A 493 15.19 1.97 17.91
N THR A 494 15.19 1.54 16.64
CA THR A 494 15.78 2.27 15.51
C THR A 494 15.08 3.60 15.24
N LEU A 495 13.74 3.60 15.19
CA LEU A 495 12.94 4.80 14.92
C LEU A 495 12.98 5.80 16.09
N ASN A 496 13.11 5.31 17.33
CA ASN A 496 13.23 6.17 18.52
C ASN A 496 14.67 6.60 18.84
N GLY A 497 15.65 6.28 17.97
CA GLY A 497 17.07 6.62 18.18
C GLY A 497 17.75 5.86 19.32
N VAL A 498 17.10 4.83 19.88
CA VAL A 498 17.65 4.01 20.98
C VAL A 498 18.67 2.98 20.47
N SER A 499 18.56 2.59 19.20
CA SER A 499 19.47 1.63 18.53
C SER A 499 20.61 2.30 17.75
N GLU A 500 21.02 3.52 18.12
CA GLU A 500 21.97 4.31 17.32
C GLU A 500 23.32 3.61 17.04
N ASP A 501 23.72 2.62 17.85
CA ASP A 501 25.01 1.93 17.68
C ASP A 501 24.97 0.57 16.95
N ARG A 502 23.80 0.05 16.54
CA ARG A 502 23.73 -1.32 15.97
C ARG A 502 23.63 -1.34 14.44
N PRO A 503 24.52 -2.02 13.72
CA PRO A 503 24.39 -2.17 12.27
C PRO A 503 23.19 -3.06 11.89
N ILE A 504 22.55 -2.75 10.76
CA ILE A 504 21.56 -3.62 10.12
C ILE A 504 22.30 -4.56 9.17
N HIS A 505 22.20 -5.87 9.42
CA HIS A 505 22.74 -6.86 8.50
C HIS A 505 21.68 -7.28 7.47
N VAL A 506 22.02 -7.17 6.19
CA VAL A 506 21.22 -7.63 5.06
C VAL A 506 21.92 -8.85 4.46
N ASP A 507 21.26 -10.00 4.50
CA ASP A 507 21.75 -11.19 3.83
C ASP A 507 21.44 -11.09 2.33
N VAL A 508 22.43 -11.40 1.48
CA VAL A 508 22.37 -11.23 0.03
C VAL A 508 22.50 -12.58 -0.67
N PHE A 509 21.61 -12.82 -1.62
CA PHE A 509 21.54 -14.00 -2.48
C PHE A 509 21.76 -13.54 -3.93
N ILE A 510 22.85 -13.98 -4.55
CA ILE A 510 23.19 -13.63 -5.93
C ILE A 510 22.84 -14.80 -6.84
N HIS A 511 21.94 -14.56 -7.78
CA HIS A 511 21.54 -15.51 -8.81
C HIS A 511 22.13 -15.05 -10.13
N VAL A 512 22.99 -15.88 -10.73
CA VAL A 512 23.57 -15.62 -12.05
C VAL A 512 22.81 -16.43 -13.08
N ILE A 513 22.28 -15.79 -14.12
CA ILE A 513 21.46 -16.41 -15.14
C ILE A 513 22.20 -16.32 -16.47
N ALA A 514 22.61 -17.48 -16.96
CA ALA A 514 23.36 -17.64 -18.19
C ALA A 514 22.51 -18.27 -19.30
N SER A 515 22.75 -17.90 -20.55
CA SER A 515 22.04 -18.47 -21.70
C SER A 515 22.46 -19.91 -21.97
N SER A 516 23.74 -20.21 -21.73
CA SER A 516 24.32 -21.55 -21.86
C SER A 516 25.49 -21.71 -20.89
N ARG A 517 26.01 -22.94 -20.73
CA ARG A 517 27.23 -23.17 -19.93
C ARG A 517 28.49 -22.53 -20.52
N GLU A 518 28.44 -22.17 -21.79
CA GLU A 518 29.55 -21.60 -22.55
C GLU A 518 29.42 -20.09 -22.77
N SER A 519 28.37 -19.49 -22.24
CA SER A 519 28.12 -18.07 -22.40
C SER A 519 29.15 -17.21 -21.65
N LEU A 520 29.19 -15.92 -21.97
CA LEU A 520 30.08 -14.98 -21.29
C LEU A 520 29.78 -14.91 -19.79
N MET A 521 28.51 -14.91 -19.39
CA MET A 521 28.12 -14.86 -17.96
C MET A 521 28.51 -16.15 -17.22
N ALA A 522 28.27 -17.32 -17.80
CA ALA A 522 28.71 -18.58 -17.21
C ALA A 522 30.23 -18.66 -17.11
N LYS A 523 30.96 -18.19 -18.13
CA LYS A 523 32.43 -18.14 -18.12
C LYS A 523 32.99 -17.16 -17.09
N ARG A 524 32.34 -16.01 -16.91
CA ARG A 524 32.67 -15.03 -15.88
C ARG A 524 32.51 -15.61 -14.48
N TYR A 525 31.53 -16.51 -14.29
CA TYR A 525 31.29 -17.20 -13.02
C TYR A 525 32.22 -18.42 -12.79
N PHE A 526 32.47 -19.24 -13.83
CA PHE A 526 33.20 -20.50 -13.72
C PHE A 526 34.72 -20.38 -13.86
N ARG A 527 35.23 -19.23 -14.29
CA ARG A 527 36.67 -18.95 -14.24
C ARG A 527 37.08 -18.65 -12.80
N ILE A 528 38.34 -18.97 -12.46
CA ILE A 528 38.93 -18.89 -11.12
C ILE A 528 38.98 -17.44 -10.58
N ASP A 529 38.68 -16.46 -11.43
CA ASP A 529 38.69 -15.04 -11.11
C ASP A 529 37.38 -14.70 -10.39
N ARG A 530 37.48 -14.30 -9.11
CA ARG A 530 36.37 -14.01 -8.19
C ARG A 530 35.59 -12.73 -8.58
N ASP A 531 35.44 -12.46 -9.87
CA ASP A 531 34.99 -11.19 -10.42
C ASP A 531 33.67 -10.71 -9.80
N LEU A 532 32.69 -11.61 -9.60
CA LEU A 532 31.40 -11.23 -9.01
C LEU A 532 31.45 -11.02 -7.50
N GLU A 533 32.30 -11.75 -6.78
CA GLU A 533 32.51 -11.52 -5.35
C GLU A 533 33.24 -10.18 -5.14
N ASP A 534 34.23 -9.88 -5.98
CA ASP A 534 34.97 -8.62 -5.98
C ASP A 534 34.07 -7.43 -6.34
N GLU A 535 33.20 -7.58 -7.35
CA GLU A 535 32.16 -6.59 -7.67
C GLU A 535 31.20 -6.36 -6.49
N PHE A 536 30.78 -7.44 -5.82
CA PHE A 536 29.91 -7.33 -4.65
C PHE A 536 30.61 -6.68 -3.46
N ASP A 537 31.90 -6.97 -3.24
CA ASP A 537 32.72 -6.30 -2.23
C ASP A 537 32.89 -4.81 -2.54
N GLN A 538 32.97 -4.44 -3.82
CA GLN A 538 32.95 -3.04 -4.23
C GLN A 538 31.60 -2.38 -3.91
N ILE A 539 30.46 -3.03 -4.22
CA ILE A 539 29.13 -2.54 -3.82
C ILE A 539 29.07 -2.32 -2.31
N LYS A 540 29.51 -3.30 -1.51
CA LYS A 540 29.59 -3.21 -0.04
C LYS A 540 30.41 -2.01 0.42
N SER A 541 31.52 -1.73 -0.25
CA SER A 541 32.43 -0.64 0.14
C SER A 541 31.75 0.73 0.11
N PHE A 542 30.81 0.96 -0.82
CA PHE A 542 30.04 2.21 -0.89
C PHE A 542 29.12 2.41 0.31
N TYR A 543 28.65 1.31 0.91
CA TYR A 543 27.81 1.33 2.10
C TYR A 543 28.60 1.25 3.41
N LYS A 544 29.94 1.14 3.39
CA LYS A 544 30.77 0.95 4.58
C LYS A 544 30.67 2.09 5.60
N SER A 545 30.43 3.31 5.12
CA SER A 545 30.22 4.48 5.99
C SER A 545 28.80 4.57 6.56
N THR A 546 27.90 3.70 6.08
CA THR A 546 26.55 3.54 6.61
C THR A 546 26.56 2.49 7.72
N ARG A 547 25.48 2.44 8.50
CA ARG A 547 25.25 1.37 9.50
C ARG A 547 24.55 0.16 8.88
N ILE A 548 24.76 -0.09 7.58
CA ILE A 548 24.13 -1.19 6.83
C ILE A 548 25.25 -2.11 6.33
N GLU A 549 25.18 -3.37 6.71
CA GLU A 549 26.16 -4.39 6.35
C GLU A 549 25.54 -5.44 5.42
N LEU A 550 25.99 -5.47 4.17
CA LEU A 550 25.56 -6.50 3.21
C LEU A 550 26.45 -7.74 3.36
N ARG A 551 25.83 -8.92 3.51
CA ARG A 551 26.52 -10.21 3.72
C ARG A 551 26.13 -11.18 2.63
N LEU A 552 27.09 -11.57 1.78
CA LEU A 552 26.85 -12.62 0.79
C LEU A 552 26.60 -13.94 1.52
N ARG A 553 25.42 -14.53 1.32
CA ARG A 553 25.05 -15.85 1.88
C ARG A 553 25.13 -16.95 0.86
N TYR A 554 24.76 -16.62 -0.37
CA TYR A 554 24.59 -17.60 -1.42
C TYR A 554 24.83 -16.93 -2.77
N LEU A 555 25.47 -17.68 -3.66
CA LEU A 555 25.76 -17.29 -5.02
C LEU A 555 25.62 -18.54 -5.89
N ASP A 556 24.73 -18.51 -6.89
CA ASP A 556 24.50 -19.64 -7.79
C ASP A 556 24.39 -19.25 -9.26
N LEU A 557 24.47 -20.26 -10.11
CA LEU A 557 24.36 -20.13 -11.55
C LEU A 557 23.22 -21.00 -12.09
N ARG A 558 22.39 -20.40 -12.93
CA ARG A 558 21.27 -21.02 -13.64
C ARG A 558 21.47 -20.87 -15.13
N VAL A 559 21.24 -21.94 -15.88
CA VAL A 559 21.31 -21.92 -17.34
C VAL A 559 19.88 -21.89 -17.87
N ASN A 560 19.47 -20.75 -18.39
CA ASN A 560 18.17 -20.53 -19.02
C ASN A 560 18.27 -19.34 -20.00
N GLU A 561 18.36 -19.65 -21.29
CA GLU A 561 18.45 -18.68 -22.40
C GLU A 561 17.36 -17.61 -22.33
N ARG A 562 16.10 -18.01 -22.14
CA ARG A 562 14.98 -17.08 -22.11
C ARG A 562 15.10 -16.05 -20.98
N TRP A 563 15.45 -16.51 -19.79
CA TRP A 563 15.65 -15.62 -18.64
C TRP A 563 16.91 -14.76 -18.78
N ALA A 564 17.98 -15.32 -19.34
CA ALA A 564 19.24 -14.63 -19.57
C ALA A 564 19.06 -13.42 -20.51
N ASP A 565 18.17 -13.53 -21.51
CA ASP A 565 17.81 -12.45 -22.44
C ASP A 565 16.78 -11.45 -21.86
N GLY A 566 16.41 -11.61 -20.59
CA GLY A 566 15.49 -10.74 -19.87
C GLY A 566 14.01 -11.04 -20.11
N HIS A 567 13.66 -12.11 -20.83
CA HIS A 567 12.28 -12.52 -21.00
C HIS A 567 11.79 -13.32 -19.77
N ASP A 568 10.49 -13.19 -19.46
CA ASP A 568 9.84 -13.93 -18.36
C ASP A 568 10.49 -13.68 -16.98
N SER A 569 10.92 -12.44 -16.77
CA SER A 569 11.61 -11.99 -15.55
C SER A 569 10.75 -12.10 -14.28
N ALA A 570 9.42 -12.12 -14.42
CA ALA A 570 8.50 -12.37 -13.31
C ALA A 570 8.66 -13.81 -12.79
N HIS A 571 8.50 -14.79 -13.67
CA HIS A 571 8.63 -16.20 -13.32
C HIS A 571 10.05 -16.59 -12.88
N MET A 572 11.08 -15.98 -13.49
CA MET A 572 12.48 -16.13 -13.05
C MET A 572 12.64 -15.73 -11.58
N ARG A 573 12.18 -14.53 -11.21
CA ARG A 573 12.31 -14.03 -9.84
C ARG A 573 11.53 -14.90 -8.87
N GLU A 574 10.30 -15.25 -9.20
CA GLU A 574 9.48 -16.16 -8.39
C GLU A 574 10.16 -17.50 -8.14
N THR A 575 10.80 -18.07 -9.18
CA THR A 575 11.45 -19.38 -9.09
C THR A 575 12.75 -19.35 -8.29
N LEU A 576 13.51 -18.26 -8.39
CA LEU A 576 14.85 -18.16 -7.80
C LEU A 576 14.85 -17.43 -6.45
N TYR A 577 13.75 -16.77 -6.08
CA TYR A 577 13.64 -16.03 -4.83
C TYR A 577 14.07 -16.89 -3.63
N THR A 578 15.08 -16.40 -2.90
CA THR A 578 15.65 -17.08 -1.74
C THR A 578 15.76 -16.11 -0.56
N GLY A 579 15.61 -16.63 0.65
CA GLY A 579 15.59 -15.82 1.86
C GLY A 579 14.19 -15.31 2.22
N GLY A 580 14.14 -14.36 3.15
CA GLY A 580 12.92 -13.71 3.60
C GLY A 580 12.80 -12.27 3.13
N SER A 581 11.74 -11.59 3.57
CA SER A 581 11.40 -10.21 3.16
C SER A 581 12.46 -9.13 3.46
N ARG A 582 13.46 -9.46 4.28
CA ARG A 582 14.57 -8.56 4.66
C ARG A 582 15.85 -8.80 3.84
N ASP A 583 15.89 -9.92 3.13
CA ASP A 583 17.07 -10.39 2.43
C ASP A 583 17.02 -9.91 0.98
N LEU A 584 18.18 -9.61 0.43
CA LEU A 584 18.32 -9.04 -0.90
C LEU A 584 18.60 -10.14 -1.91
N ASN A 585 17.77 -10.23 -2.95
CA ASN A 585 18.06 -11.07 -4.11
C ASN A 585 18.61 -10.18 -5.25
N LEU A 586 19.76 -10.54 -5.80
CA LEU A 586 20.37 -9.91 -6.97
C LEU A 586 20.37 -10.91 -8.13
N TYR A 587 19.75 -10.55 -9.24
CA TYR A 587 19.63 -11.39 -10.44
C TYR A 587 20.50 -10.81 -11.55
N TYR A 588 21.65 -11.43 -11.82
CA TYR A 588 22.53 -11.05 -12.91
C TYR A 588 22.12 -11.79 -14.19
N ILE A 589 21.79 -11.05 -15.26
CA ILE A 589 21.35 -11.61 -16.54
C ILE A 589 22.28 -11.20 -17.69
N GLU A 590 22.26 -11.94 -18.79
CA GLU A 590 23.11 -11.68 -19.96
C GLU A 590 22.67 -10.52 -20.83
N ALA A 591 21.39 -10.15 -20.77
CA ALA A 591 20.86 -9.02 -21.52
C ALA A 591 21.73 -7.79 -21.31
N GLU A 592 22.12 -7.12 -22.40
CA GLU A 592 22.90 -5.89 -22.31
C GLU A 592 22.09 -4.76 -21.68
N GLN A 593 20.76 -4.78 -21.79
CA GLN A 593 19.87 -3.75 -21.24
C GLN A 593 18.57 -4.43 -20.77
N LEU A 594 17.86 -3.77 -19.86
CA LEU A 594 16.67 -4.32 -19.19
C LEU A 594 15.35 -3.97 -19.90
N GLU A 595 15.37 -3.63 -21.19
CA GLU A 595 14.18 -3.23 -21.95
C GLU A 595 13.10 -4.33 -22.03
N ASN A 596 13.54 -5.59 -22.06
CA ASN A 596 12.66 -6.77 -22.05
C ASN A 596 12.13 -7.12 -20.64
N VAL A 597 12.74 -6.54 -19.61
CA VAL A 597 12.45 -6.82 -18.19
C VAL A 597 11.50 -5.78 -17.61
N VAL A 598 11.73 -4.50 -17.93
CA VAL A 598 10.94 -3.36 -17.43
C VAL A 598 10.69 -2.37 -18.57
N LEU A 599 9.43 -1.95 -18.73
CA LEU A 599 9.06 -0.94 -19.71
C LEU A 599 9.54 0.44 -19.25
N THR A 600 10.70 0.88 -19.76
CA THR A 600 11.25 2.20 -19.48
C THR A 600 11.45 3.00 -20.77
N LYS A 601 11.41 4.34 -20.65
CA LYS A 601 11.65 5.24 -21.80
C LYS A 601 13.11 5.26 -22.23
N GLU A 602 14.00 4.94 -21.31
CA GLU A 602 15.44 4.92 -21.51
C GLU A 602 15.98 3.53 -21.14
N PRO A 603 17.01 3.04 -21.86
CA PRO A 603 17.59 1.74 -21.58
C PRO A 603 18.24 1.73 -20.19
N LEU A 604 17.77 0.81 -19.34
CA LEU A 604 18.30 0.62 -17.99
C LEU A 604 19.30 -0.54 -17.94
N LYS A 605 20.34 -0.38 -17.12
CA LYS A 605 21.32 -1.43 -16.80
C LYS A 605 21.01 -2.15 -15.48
N VAL A 606 20.38 -1.46 -14.54
CA VAL A 606 20.00 -2.01 -13.24
C VAL A 606 18.59 -1.57 -12.92
N TYR A 607 17.79 -2.51 -12.41
CA TYR A 607 16.46 -2.24 -11.90
C TYR A 607 16.35 -2.86 -10.52
N CYS A 608 15.95 -2.07 -9.53
CA CYS A 608 15.64 -2.56 -8.18
C CYS A 608 14.16 -2.28 -7.89
N SER A 609 13.47 -3.28 -7.36
CA SER A 609 12.12 -3.06 -6.84
C SER A 609 12.15 -2.19 -5.60
N PHE A 610 11.13 -1.34 -5.41
CA PHE A 610 10.89 -0.76 -4.10
C PHE A 610 10.46 -1.85 -3.11
N PRO A 611 10.65 -1.64 -1.79
CA PRO A 611 10.23 -2.60 -0.78
C PRO A 611 8.76 -2.99 -0.90
N TYR A 612 8.47 -4.30 -0.86
CA TYR A 612 7.10 -4.81 -0.90
C TYR A 612 6.18 -4.20 0.18
N SER A 613 6.75 -3.91 1.34
CA SER A 613 6.10 -3.26 2.48
C SER A 613 5.88 -1.75 2.31
N SER A 614 6.57 -1.13 1.34
CA SER A 614 6.40 0.29 1.06
C SER A 614 5.09 0.51 0.31
N TRP A 615 4.46 1.66 0.54
CA TRP A 615 3.24 2.09 -0.15
C TRP A 615 3.33 1.93 -1.68
N TRP A 616 4.52 2.09 -2.25
CA TRP A 616 4.79 1.96 -3.67
C TRP A 616 4.67 0.55 -4.22
N ALA A 617 5.00 -0.48 -3.45
CA ALA A 617 4.80 -1.85 -3.90
C ALA A 617 3.33 -2.25 -3.94
N TYR A 618 2.50 -1.70 -3.05
CA TYR A 618 1.04 -1.85 -3.11
C TYR A 618 0.47 -1.20 -4.39
N LEU A 619 0.95 -0.01 -4.75
CA LEU A 619 0.56 0.66 -5.99
C LEU A 619 1.11 -0.01 -7.26
N ALA A 620 2.30 -0.62 -7.16
CA ALA A 620 2.95 -1.30 -8.27
C ALA A 620 2.54 -2.78 -8.41
N TYR A 621 1.60 -3.27 -7.58
CA TYR A 621 1.23 -4.69 -7.47
C TYR A 621 2.44 -5.63 -7.33
N SER A 622 3.56 -5.12 -6.79
CA SER A 622 4.76 -5.94 -6.61
C SER A 622 4.43 -7.01 -5.59
N GLU A 623 4.72 -8.27 -5.89
CA GLU A 623 4.57 -9.36 -4.92
C GLU A 623 5.91 -9.62 -4.22
N PRO A 624 5.92 -10.19 -3.00
CA PRO A 624 7.16 -10.46 -2.26
C PRO A 624 8.21 -11.23 -3.09
N GLU A 625 7.74 -12.12 -3.96
CA GLU A 625 8.55 -12.99 -4.82
C GLU A 625 9.22 -12.23 -5.97
N HIS A 626 8.79 -11.00 -6.25
CA HIS A 626 9.37 -10.12 -7.27
C HIS A 626 10.38 -9.12 -6.68
N ASP A 627 10.63 -9.21 -5.37
CA ASP A 627 11.51 -8.29 -4.66
C ASP A 627 13.00 -8.59 -4.91
N GLY A 628 13.79 -7.54 -5.12
CA GLY A 628 15.22 -7.61 -5.36
C GLY A 628 15.66 -6.67 -6.48
N CYS A 629 16.86 -6.93 -7.03
CA CYS A 629 17.40 -6.17 -8.16
C CYS A 629 17.78 -7.08 -9.31
N ILE A 630 17.53 -6.64 -10.54
CA ILE A 630 17.98 -7.27 -11.77
C ILE A 630 19.11 -6.42 -12.35
N VAL A 631 20.22 -7.06 -12.67
CA VAL A 631 21.48 -6.46 -13.11
C VAL A 631 21.82 -6.99 -14.49
N ALA A 632 21.83 -6.10 -15.49
CA ALA A 632 22.21 -6.42 -16.86
C ALA A 632 23.72 -6.71 -16.98
N ALA A 633 24.11 -7.40 -18.04
CA ALA A 633 25.51 -7.66 -18.33
C ALA A 633 26.29 -6.34 -18.50
N GLY A 634 27.44 -6.28 -17.84
CA GLY A 634 28.33 -5.12 -17.86
C GLY A 634 27.82 -3.89 -17.09
N ALA A 635 26.78 -4.04 -16.25
CA ALA A 635 26.42 -3.00 -15.30
C ALA A 635 27.55 -2.78 -14.28
N TRP A 636 27.89 -1.52 -14.00
CA TRP A 636 28.95 -1.21 -13.04
C TRP A 636 28.49 -1.39 -11.58
N PRO A 637 29.39 -1.77 -10.66
CA PRO A 637 29.10 -1.85 -9.23
C PRO A 637 28.52 -0.54 -8.66
N SER A 638 29.05 0.62 -9.07
CA SER A 638 28.53 1.93 -8.67
C SER A 638 27.08 2.16 -9.09
N VAL A 639 26.70 1.76 -10.31
CA VAL A 639 25.30 1.86 -10.79
C VAL A 639 24.39 0.92 -10.01
N THR A 640 24.88 -0.28 -9.69
CA THR A 640 24.15 -1.23 -8.86
C THR A 640 23.94 -0.70 -7.45
N ALA A 641 24.97 -0.07 -6.85
CA ALA A 641 24.87 0.58 -5.56
C ALA A 641 23.91 1.79 -5.57
N THR A 642 23.91 2.62 -6.62
CA THR A 642 22.91 3.68 -6.75
C THR A 642 21.49 3.10 -6.79
N ALA A 643 21.24 2.08 -7.62
CA ALA A 643 19.92 1.46 -7.74
C ALA A 643 19.48 0.75 -6.44
N LEU A 644 20.41 0.15 -5.70
CA LEU A 644 20.11 -0.56 -4.45
C LEU A 644 19.46 0.33 -3.39
N GLN A 645 19.71 1.64 -3.42
CA GLN A 645 19.02 2.61 -2.56
C GLN A 645 17.49 2.55 -2.75
N HIS A 646 17.00 2.31 -3.96
CA HIS A 646 15.57 2.12 -4.21
C HIS A 646 15.01 0.87 -3.52
N TRP A 647 15.78 -0.22 -3.50
CA TRP A 647 15.40 -1.43 -2.76
C TRP A 647 15.36 -1.23 -1.25
N MET A 648 16.13 -0.27 -0.71
CA MET A 648 16.05 0.16 0.68
C MET A 648 14.84 1.07 0.95
N GLY A 649 14.23 1.63 -0.10
CA GLY A 649 13.08 2.55 -0.04
C GLY A 649 13.41 4.01 -0.33
N VAL A 650 14.64 4.33 -0.75
CA VAL A 650 15.03 5.69 -1.13
C VAL A 650 14.48 6.01 -2.52
N MET A 651 13.66 7.06 -2.65
CA MET A 651 13.09 7.44 -3.94
C MET A 651 14.07 8.23 -4.82
N ASN A 652 14.74 9.22 -4.23
CA ASN A 652 15.74 10.02 -4.91
C ASN A 652 17.11 9.49 -4.51
N ALA A 653 17.53 8.41 -5.18
CA ALA A 653 18.82 7.81 -4.91
C ALA A 653 19.94 8.84 -5.14
N ARG A 654 20.94 8.82 -4.28
CA ARG A 654 22.17 9.57 -4.51
C ARG A 654 22.86 9.02 -5.75
N ASP A 655 23.09 9.90 -6.70
CA ASP A 655 23.90 9.59 -7.86
C ASP A 655 25.35 9.31 -7.43
N ARG A 656 26.03 8.58 -8.31
CA ARG A 656 27.47 8.33 -8.25
C ARG A 656 28.25 9.64 -8.22
N SER A 657 29.31 9.69 -7.42
CA SER A 657 30.11 10.90 -7.24
C SER A 657 30.91 11.28 -8.49
N CYS A 658 31.15 10.32 -9.40
CA CYS A 658 31.87 10.59 -10.65
C CYS A 658 31.48 9.67 -11.81
N GLY A 659 32.10 9.94 -12.97
CA GLY A 659 31.92 9.21 -14.22
C GLY A 659 32.42 7.75 -14.22
N ASP A 660 33.32 7.41 -13.30
CA ASP A 660 34.05 6.15 -13.31
C ASP A 660 33.29 5.00 -12.64
N PRO A 661 33.55 3.74 -13.03
CA PRO A 661 32.91 2.56 -12.44
C PRO A 661 33.15 2.44 -10.94
N GLU A 662 34.31 2.91 -10.48
CA GLU A 662 34.77 2.85 -9.08
C GLU A 662 34.18 3.95 -8.20
N CYS A 663 33.59 5.00 -8.79
CA CYS A 663 32.95 6.08 -8.06
C CYS A 663 31.48 5.75 -7.79
N GLY A 664 31.21 5.19 -6.62
CA GLY A 664 29.84 4.95 -6.15
C GLY A 664 29.16 6.19 -5.58
N PRO A 665 27.95 6.03 -5.03
CA PRO A 665 27.27 7.10 -4.31
C PRO A 665 28.03 7.47 -3.03
N GLU A 666 28.08 8.77 -2.73
CA GLU A 666 28.59 9.30 -1.47
C GLU A 666 27.42 9.77 -0.62
N PHE A 667 27.39 9.34 0.64
CA PHE A 667 26.28 9.59 1.55
C PHE A 667 26.66 10.64 2.59
N GLY A 668 25.87 11.71 2.67
CA GLY A 668 25.88 12.61 3.82
C GLY A 668 25.30 11.93 5.06
N ASP A 669 25.44 12.55 6.23
CA ASP A 669 24.96 11.95 7.48
C ASP A 669 23.44 11.77 7.50
N GLU A 670 22.71 12.71 6.90
CA GLU A 670 21.26 12.60 6.72
C GLU A 670 20.87 11.45 5.77
N ASP A 671 21.61 11.25 4.67
CA ASP A 671 21.36 10.15 3.74
C ASP A 671 21.56 8.79 4.44
N LYS A 672 22.64 8.67 5.22
CA LYS A 672 22.95 7.46 6.00
C LYS A 672 21.84 7.14 7.00
N GLU A 673 21.36 8.16 7.71
CA GLU A 673 20.30 8.01 8.71
C GLU A 673 18.97 7.62 8.04
N ASN A 674 18.62 8.29 6.95
CA ASN A 674 17.40 8.02 6.20
C ASN A 674 17.40 6.61 5.62
N MET A 675 18.50 6.18 4.99
CA MET A 675 18.62 4.80 4.49
C MET A 675 18.48 3.77 5.60
N TYR A 676 19.14 3.99 6.74
CA TYR A 676 19.08 3.09 7.89
C TYR A 676 17.65 2.95 8.41
N ARG A 677 16.94 4.08 8.59
CA ARG A 677 15.54 4.10 9.04
C ARG A 677 14.59 3.48 8.02
N LEU A 678 14.73 3.80 6.74
CA LEU A 678 13.91 3.24 5.67
C LEU A 678 14.10 1.73 5.56
N LEU A 679 15.33 1.25 5.68
CA LEU A 679 15.61 -0.18 5.67
C LEU A 679 14.98 -0.86 6.90
N ALA A 680 15.13 -0.30 8.10
CA ALA A 680 14.50 -0.82 9.32
C ALA A 680 12.96 -0.83 9.25
N LEU A 681 12.36 0.22 8.70
CA LEU A 681 10.91 0.37 8.54
C LEU A 681 10.36 -0.60 7.49
N ASN A 682 11.01 -0.67 6.33
CA ASN A 682 10.45 -1.41 5.20
C ASN A 682 10.82 -2.90 5.28
N ARG A 683 12.02 -3.26 5.72
CA ARG A 683 12.51 -4.64 5.61
C ARG A 683 12.43 -5.43 6.90
N PHE A 684 12.52 -4.73 8.02
CA PHE A 684 12.53 -5.35 9.35
C PHE A 684 11.19 -5.27 10.06
N VAL A 685 10.21 -4.52 9.55
CA VAL A 685 8.81 -4.64 9.98
C VAL A 685 8.21 -5.93 9.40
N PRO A 686 7.53 -6.78 10.19
CA PRO A 686 6.92 -8.00 9.67
C PRO A 686 5.88 -7.67 8.59
N ILE A 687 6.10 -8.17 7.37
CA ILE A 687 5.09 -8.21 6.31
C ILE A 687 4.15 -9.38 6.64
N GLU A 688 2.86 -9.10 6.81
CA GLU A 688 1.86 -10.15 6.95
C GLU A 688 1.86 -10.99 5.67
N LYS A 689 2.06 -12.32 5.77
CA LYS A 689 1.77 -13.21 4.64
C LYS A 689 0.35 -12.90 4.15
N LYS A 690 0.17 -12.64 2.84
CA LYS A 690 -1.15 -12.74 2.18
C LYS A 690 -1.79 -14.02 2.72
N ARG A 691 -2.93 -13.92 3.42
CA ARG A 691 -3.67 -15.13 3.77
C ARG A 691 -3.89 -15.90 2.47
N PRO A 692 -3.68 -17.23 2.44
CA PRO A 692 -4.14 -18.01 1.31
C PRO A 692 -5.60 -17.62 1.06
N LEU A 693 -5.93 -17.31 -0.19
CA LEU A 693 -7.30 -17.15 -0.64
C LEU A 693 -8.09 -18.32 -0.07
N MET A 694 -8.91 -18.08 0.97
CA MET A 694 -9.84 -19.11 1.40
C MET A 694 -10.68 -19.43 0.17
N GLU A 695 -10.65 -20.69 -0.23
CA GLU A 695 -11.54 -21.21 -1.28
C GLU A 695 -12.94 -20.65 -1.00
N ARG A 696 -13.53 -20.02 -2.01
CA ARG A 696 -14.92 -19.56 -1.94
C ARG A 696 -15.75 -20.74 -1.42
N PRO A 697 -16.56 -20.57 -0.36
CA PRO A 697 -17.58 -21.55 -0.05
C PRO A 697 -18.40 -21.72 -1.33
N THR A 698 -18.41 -22.93 -1.87
CA THR A 698 -19.38 -23.33 -2.88
C THR A 698 -20.75 -22.99 -2.31
N ALA A 699 -21.48 -22.14 -3.03
CA ALA A 699 -22.85 -21.80 -2.70
C ALA A 699 -23.71 -23.06 -2.88
N GLU A 700 -23.75 -23.91 -1.85
CA GLU A 700 -24.80 -24.90 -1.70
C GLU A 700 -25.94 -24.29 -0.88
N GLY A 701 -27.04 -24.00 -1.58
CA GLY A 701 -28.38 -24.01 -1.01
C GLY A 701 -28.81 -22.79 -0.21
N LEU A 702 -29.39 -21.80 -0.90
CA LEU A 702 -30.49 -21.01 -0.35
C LEU A 702 -31.62 -21.00 -1.37
N ILE A 703 -32.70 -21.72 -1.01
CA ILE A 703 -34.06 -21.52 -1.50
C ILE A 703 -34.61 -20.27 -0.83
#